data_AF-A0A973YS44-F1
#
_entry.id   AF-A0A973YS44-F1
#
_cell.length_a   1.000
_cell.length_b   1.000
_cell.length_c   1.000
_cell.angle_alpha   90.00
_cell.angle_beta   90.00
_cell.angle_gamma   90.00
#
_symmetry.space_group_name_H-M   'P 1'
#
loop_
_entity.id
_entity.type
_entity.pdbx_description
1 polymer ?
#
loop_
_entity_poly.entity_id
_entity_poly.type
_entity_poly.pdbx_seq_one_letter_code
_entity_poly.pdbx_strand_id
1 'polypeptide(L)'
;VFLGGLFALALLGAGEWTRRKENISSIQALPIANIPAILTAAGTAVAFATIYAAYALYGFLVPATAFVLLGLVALGTLAAALLHGPALAGLGVVGAFVTPVLVSSGKPDYWALYIYLAIVTAASFGLARIRMWRWLAVTTIAFAVLWIFAGLDTEQVQVAPHAFHVIAGFVLAALLVVCGFLFGPGIEDGEIEPISSSSLGAYLFGAMLIVLSSAHADLALIAFTFLVGAALLVAWRAPAATGAIGAAAATVFIVFAEWAVRANPDMLVLPGGPIAGIGPAATDSAVTLHLVTAAIFAAGFGIAGFLAQGRSNSAIIPVVWSATAVGTPIAILVALYARIAHLDRSIPFAILAVLLAAAFGAATEALTRRESRPGTMISTALFATGTLGALALALTFALEKGWLTIALALMSLGTAWISLQRPIPFLRWLAAIFAGLVTARIAYDPRIVGDAVGTTPIFNWLLWGYGLPATSFWAASIFLRRRADDAPLRMVETAAILFTALLAFMEIRHFATGGDMISPPSLLEFALQVCVTLAMAIGLERLRPRSHSIVHNVGAVVLTAIGGLISVFGLLILENPLIWRVDVGGAVFNLLLLGYALPAVLMLLLSYAVVGMRGRAYANTIAGGALMFALAYVTLEIRRFYHGPILSTGETTGAEQYTYSIGWLAFGVVLLGVGVLVNSERARLASAAVIALTILKAFVIDMSTLTGVYRALSFMCLGVVLVAIGWLYQRILFRRQVAPPPAPQTSG
;
A
#
# COMPACT_ATOMS: atom_id res chain seq x y z
N VAL A 1 16.80 -61.99 -20.54
CA VAL A 1 16.48 -60.90 -21.50
C VAL A 1 15.71 -61.41 -22.71
N PHE A 2 16.27 -62.28 -23.57
CA PHE A 2 15.59 -62.76 -24.79
C PHE A 2 14.20 -63.38 -24.54
N LEU A 3 14.08 -64.30 -23.58
CA LEU A 3 12.79 -64.88 -23.19
C LEU A 3 11.77 -63.84 -22.67
N GLY A 4 12.24 -62.80 -21.97
CA GLY A 4 11.40 -61.69 -21.51
C GLY A 4 10.86 -60.86 -22.68
N GLY A 5 11.69 -60.63 -23.71
CA GLY A 5 11.26 -59.97 -24.94
C GLY A 5 10.23 -60.78 -25.72
N LEU A 6 10.44 -62.11 -25.86
CA LEU A 6 9.46 -63.01 -26.47
C LEU A 6 8.14 -63.03 -25.68
N PHE A 7 8.21 -63.04 -24.35
CA PHE A 7 7.02 -62.99 -23.50
C PHE A 7 6.24 -61.68 -23.66
N ALA A 8 6.94 -60.53 -23.72
CA ALA A 8 6.32 -59.24 -24.01
C ALA A 8 5.60 -59.24 -25.37
N LEU A 9 6.25 -59.75 -26.42
CA LEU A 9 5.65 -59.87 -27.76
C LEU A 9 4.44 -60.80 -27.76
N ALA A 10 4.49 -61.92 -27.03
CA ALA A 10 3.36 -62.84 -26.90
C ALA A 10 2.16 -62.17 -26.22
N LEU A 11 2.38 -61.40 -25.15
CA LEU A 11 1.32 -60.65 -24.47
C LEU A 11 0.72 -59.54 -25.35
N LEU A 12 1.55 -58.77 -26.06
CA LEU A 12 1.09 -57.76 -27.02
C LEU A 12 0.27 -58.39 -28.15
N GLY A 13 0.74 -59.53 -28.69
CA GLY A 13 0.03 -60.29 -29.72
C GLY A 13 -1.31 -60.85 -29.21
N ALA A 14 -1.35 -61.36 -27.98
CA ALA A 14 -2.58 -61.83 -27.34
C ALA A 14 -3.58 -60.69 -27.10
N GLY A 15 -3.10 -59.50 -26.70
CA GLY A 15 -3.92 -58.29 -26.54
C GLY A 15 -4.57 -57.84 -27.85
N GLU A 16 -3.82 -57.83 -28.95
CA GLU A 16 -4.37 -57.48 -30.27
C GLU A 16 -5.32 -58.57 -30.81
N TRP A 17 -5.01 -59.86 -30.59
CA TRP A 17 -5.86 -60.96 -31.03
C TRP A 17 -7.22 -60.98 -30.32
N THR A 18 -7.23 -60.75 -29.01
CA THR A 18 -8.46 -60.66 -28.21
C THR A 18 -9.30 -59.45 -28.60
N ARG A 19 -8.68 -58.28 -28.83
CA ARG A 19 -9.36 -57.07 -29.34
C ARG A 19 -10.11 -57.32 -30.64
N ARG A 20 -9.51 -58.07 -31.58
CA ARG A 20 -10.14 -58.37 -32.88
C ARG A 20 -11.33 -59.32 -32.75
N LYS A 21 -11.38 -60.15 -31.70
CA LYS A 21 -12.44 -61.14 -31.46
C LYS A 21 -13.64 -60.61 -30.67
N GLU A 22 -13.44 -59.65 -29.76
CA GLU A 22 -14.53 -59.06 -28.97
C GLU A 22 -15.58 -58.29 -29.80
N ASN A 23 -15.25 -57.93 -31.06
CA ASN A 23 -16.19 -57.26 -31.97
C ASN A 23 -17.30 -58.17 -32.54
N ILE A 24 -17.34 -59.47 -32.21
CA ILE A 24 -18.25 -60.46 -32.83
C ILE A 24 -19.42 -60.88 -31.91
N SER A 25 -19.40 -60.52 -30.62
CA SER A 25 -20.41 -60.97 -29.64
C SER A 25 -21.12 -59.82 -28.94
N SER A 26 -22.31 -59.49 -29.42
CA SER A 26 -23.26 -58.56 -28.79
C SER A 26 -23.90 -59.18 -27.54
N ILE A 27 -23.26 -59.08 -26.37
CA ILE A 27 -23.92 -59.33 -25.07
C ILE A 27 -23.58 -58.20 -24.09
N GLN A 28 -24.62 -57.73 -23.40
CA GLN A 28 -24.67 -56.64 -22.41
C GLN A 28 -23.39 -56.49 -21.56
N ALA A 29 -22.86 -55.26 -21.56
CA ALA A 29 -21.69 -54.86 -20.80
C ALA A 29 -21.97 -54.85 -19.29
N LEU A 30 -21.48 -55.87 -18.58
CA LEU A 30 -21.07 -55.72 -17.19
C LEU A 30 -19.74 -54.93 -17.15
N PRO A 31 -19.44 -54.18 -16.08
CA PRO A 31 -18.22 -53.37 -15.94
C PRO A 31 -17.00 -54.28 -15.66
N ILE A 32 -16.72 -55.20 -16.57
CA ILE A 32 -15.63 -56.17 -16.48
C ILE A 32 -14.40 -55.54 -17.13
N ALA A 33 -13.26 -55.69 -16.45
CA ALA A 33 -11.97 -55.17 -16.85
C ALA A 33 -11.63 -55.51 -18.32
N ASN A 34 -11.21 -54.52 -19.10
CA ASN A 34 -10.86 -54.64 -20.53
C ASN A 34 -9.63 -55.57 -20.70
N ILE A 35 -9.88 -56.86 -20.94
CA ILE A 35 -8.86 -57.90 -21.06
C ILE A 35 -7.82 -57.56 -22.14
N PRO A 36 -8.20 -57.13 -23.36
CA PRO A 36 -7.24 -56.69 -24.37
C PRO A 36 -6.31 -55.58 -23.89
N ALA A 37 -6.85 -54.55 -23.21
CA ALA A 37 -6.04 -53.44 -22.72
C ALA A 37 -5.07 -53.87 -21.61
N ILE A 38 -5.48 -54.78 -20.73
CA ILE A 38 -4.62 -55.32 -19.65
C ILE A 38 -3.47 -56.14 -20.23
N LEU A 39 -3.75 -57.01 -21.21
CA LEU A 39 -2.71 -57.80 -21.88
C LEU A 39 -1.71 -56.91 -22.60
N THR A 40 -2.18 -55.88 -23.30
CA THR A 40 -1.30 -54.89 -23.95
C THR A 40 -0.49 -54.11 -22.91
N ALA A 41 -1.10 -53.64 -21.81
CA ALA A 41 -0.40 -52.94 -20.73
C ALA A 41 0.70 -53.83 -20.10
N ALA A 42 0.36 -55.07 -19.75
CA ALA A 42 1.31 -56.04 -19.21
C ALA A 42 2.46 -56.32 -20.19
N GLY A 43 2.15 -56.50 -21.48
CA GLY A 43 3.17 -56.67 -22.52
C GLY A 43 4.12 -55.47 -22.63
N THR A 44 3.59 -54.25 -22.62
CA THR A 44 4.43 -53.03 -22.65
C THR A 44 5.28 -52.88 -21.38
N ALA A 45 4.73 -53.19 -20.19
CA ALA A 45 5.47 -53.15 -18.94
C ALA A 45 6.61 -54.18 -18.91
N VAL A 46 6.35 -55.40 -19.38
CA VAL A 46 7.38 -56.45 -19.51
C VAL A 46 8.45 -56.03 -20.51
N ALA A 47 8.09 -55.43 -21.65
CA ALA A 47 9.05 -54.92 -22.63
C ALA A 47 9.95 -53.86 -21.99
N PHE A 48 9.36 -52.91 -21.27
CA PHE A 48 10.06 -51.83 -20.57
C PHE A 48 11.02 -52.38 -19.51
N ALA A 49 10.56 -53.28 -18.64
CA ALA A 49 11.37 -53.93 -17.62
C ALA A 49 12.51 -54.77 -18.22
N THR A 50 12.25 -55.46 -19.34
CA THR A 50 13.26 -56.29 -20.02
C THR A 50 14.39 -55.44 -20.61
N ILE A 51 14.07 -54.33 -21.27
CA ILE A 51 15.07 -53.41 -21.83
C ILE A 51 15.87 -52.76 -20.70
N TYR A 52 15.20 -52.29 -19.64
CA TYR A 52 15.87 -51.70 -18.48
C TYR A 52 16.80 -52.70 -17.79
N ALA A 53 16.37 -53.94 -17.56
CA ALA A 53 17.20 -54.97 -16.96
C ALA A 53 18.43 -55.28 -17.84
N ALA A 54 18.26 -55.36 -19.17
CA ALA A 54 19.36 -55.58 -20.10
C ALA A 54 20.43 -54.48 -20.03
N TYR A 55 20.02 -53.23 -19.77
CA TYR A 55 20.91 -52.09 -19.55
C TYR A 55 21.50 -52.07 -18.13
N ALA A 56 20.67 -51.92 -17.11
CA ALA A 56 21.10 -51.56 -15.75
C ALA A 56 21.64 -52.75 -14.93
N LEU A 57 21.11 -53.97 -15.15
CA LEU A 57 21.48 -55.14 -14.36
C LEU A 57 22.53 -56.01 -15.06
N TYR A 58 22.45 -56.13 -16.38
CA TYR A 58 23.28 -57.06 -17.15
C TYR A 58 24.34 -56.39 -18.05
N GLY A 59 24.26 -55.07 -18.27
CA GLY A 59 25.25 -54.35 -19.08
C GLY A 59 25.28 -54.75 -20.57
N PHE A 60 24.22 -55.38 -21.09
CA PHE A 60 24.15 -55.82 -22.48
C PHE A 60 23.85 -54.69 -23.48
N LEU A 61 23.30 -53.57 -23.01
CA LEU A 61 22.96 -52.42 -23.83
C LEU A 61 23.77 -51.20 -23.41
N VAL A 62 24.28 -50.46 -24.38
CA VAL A 62 24.82 -49.11 -24.13
C VAL A 62 23.69 -48.12 -23.85
N PRO A 63 23.92 -47.06 -23.05
CA PRO A 63 22.89 -46.11 -22.63
C PRO A 63 22.03 -45.57 -23.79
N ALA A 64 22.66 -45.16 -24.90
CA ALA A 64 21.96 -44.62 -26.06
C ALA A 64 20.97 -45.62 -26.68
N THR A 65 21.33 -46.90 -26.77
CA THR A 65 20.47 -47.94 -27.35
C THR A 65 19.31 -48.25 -26.41
N ALA A 66 19.58 -48.32 -25.10
CA ALA A 66 18.53 -48.52 -24.09
C ALA A 66 17.51 -47.37 -24.09
N PHE A 67 17.99 -46.13 -24.17
CA PHE A 67 17.16 -44.92 -24.25
C PHE A 67 16.22 -44.94 -25.45
N VAL A 68 16.74 -45.24 -26.65
CA VAL A 68 15.93 -45.32 -27.87
C VAL A 68 14.90 -46.45 -27.77
N LEU A 69 15.28 -47.64 -27.29
CA LEU A 69 14.36 -48.78 -27.18
C LEU A 69 13.24 -48.54 -26.16
N LEU A 70 13.56 -48.00 -24.98
CA LEU A 70 12.55 -47.62 -23.98
C LEU A 70 11.62 -46.53 -24.53
N GLY A 71 12.18 -45.55 -25.25
CA GLY A 71 11.43 -44.51 -25.93
C GLY A 71 10.45 -45.07 -26.98
N LEU A 72 10.89 -46.00 -27.82
CA LEU A 72 10.05 -46.67 -28.81
C LEU A 72 8.92 -47.48 -28.17
N VAL A 73 9.21 -48.20 -27.06
CA VAL A 73 8.17 -48.91 -26.30
C VAL A 73 7.14 -47.93 -25.74
N ALA A 74 7.58 -46.80 -25.17
CA ALA A 74 6.67 -45.80 -24.63
C ALA A 74 5.80 -45.14 -25.71
N LEU A 75 6.39 -44.76 -26.84
CA LEU A 75 5.65 -44.24 -28.01
C LEU A 75 4.69 -45.28 -28.60
N GLY A 76 5.12 -46.54 -28.68
CA GLY A 76 4.27 -47.66 -29.08
C GLY A 76 3.10 -47.88 -28.12
N THR A 77 3.32 -47.67 -26.83
CA THR A 77 2.28 -47.70 -25.79
C THR A 77 1.29 -46.55 -26.01
N LEU A 78 1.76 -45.33 -26.26
CA LEU A 78 0.87 -44.20 -26.60
C LEU A 78 0.05 -44.47 -27.87
N ALA A 79 0.66 -45.04 -28.92
CA ALA A 79 -0.03 -45.40 -30.14
C ALA A 79 -1.09 -46.49 -29.89
N ALA A 80 -0.77 -47.53 -29.12
CA ALA A 80 -1.70 -48.58 -28.74
C ALA A 80 -2.88 -48.04 -27.90
N ALA A 81 -2.70 -46.95 -27.16
CA ALA A 81 -3.77 -46.32 -26.39
C ALA A 81 -4.90 -45.75 -27.26
N LEU A 82 -4.65 -45.45 -28.54
CA LEU A 82 -5.71 -45.11 -29.51
C LEU A 82 -6.74 -46.24 -29.63
N LEU A 83 -6.30 -47.48 -29.48
CA LEU A 83 -7.10 -48.70 -29.65
C LEU A 83 -7.64 -49.23 -28.32
N HIS A 84 -6.86 -49.11 -27.24
CA HIS A 84 -7.15 -49.76 -25.96
C HIS A 84 -7.63 -48.82 -24.85
N GLY A 85 -7.60 -47.49 -25.05
CA GLY A 85 -8.21 -46.52 -24.13
C GLY A 85 -7.22 -45.79 -23.19
N PRO A 86 -7.76 -44.97 -22.26
CA PRO A 86 -7.00 -43.93 -21.56
C PRO A 86 -5.98 -44.45 -20.54
N ALA A 87 -6.22 -45.61 -19.91
CA ALA A 87 -5.28 -46.18 -18.94
C ALA A 87 -3.92 -46.48 -19.57
N LEU A 88 -3.93 -46.99 -20.81
CA LEU A 88 -2.73 -47.31 -21.56
C LEU A 88 -1.97 -46.03 -21.98
N ALA A 89 -2.70 -44.94 -22.25
CA ALA A 89 -2.09 -43.63 -22.52
C ALA A 89 -1.33 -43.10 -21.31
N GLY A 90 -1.91 -43.26 -20.11
CA GLY A 90 -1.26 -42.87 -18.86
C GLY A 90 0.06 -43.62 -18.65
N LEU A 91 0.05 -44.95 -18.84
CA LEU A 91 1.26 -45.77 -18.81
C LEU A 91 2.30 -45.33 -19.85
N GLY A 92 1.87 -45.05 -21.08
CA GLY A 92 2.76 -44.58 -22.15
C GLY A 92 3.42 -43.24 -21.82
N VAL A 93 2.64 -42.26 -21.33
CA VAL A 93 3.18 -40.95 -20.91
C VAL A 93 4.15 -41.10 -19.76
N VAL A 94 3.77 -41.83 -18.70
CA VAL A 94 4.65 -42.05 -17.54
C VAL A 94 5.93 -42.76 -17.97
N GLY A 95 5.83 -43.85 -18.73
CA GLY A 95 7.00 -44.57 -19.25
C GLY A 95 7.90 -43.69 -20.10
N ALA A 96 7.34 -42.84 -20.96
CA ALA A 96 8.11 -41.93 -21.80
C ALA A 96 8.86 -40.89 -20.96
N PHE A 97 8.20 -40.21 -20.03
CA PHE A 97 8.84 -39.18 -19.20
C PHE A 97 9.76 -39.74 -18.10
N VAL A 98 9.61 -41.01 -17.72
CA VAL A 98 10.51 -41.70 -16.77
C VAL A 98 11.75 -42.28 -17.47
N THR A 99 11.67 -42.59 -18.77
CA THR A 99 12.77 -43.18 -19.55
C THR A 99 14.13 -42.47 -19.36
N PRO A 100 14.22 -41.12 -19.40
CA PRO A 100 15.50 -40.46 -19.21
C PRO A 100 16.08 -40.57 -17.79
N VAL A 101 15.23 -40.72 -16.77
CA VAL A 101 15.70 -40.93 -15.39
C VAL A 101 16.36 -42.31 -15.25
N LEU A 102 15.85 -43.30 -15.97
CA LEU A 102 16.31 -44.69 -15.88
C LEU A 102 17.63 -44.93 -16.61
N VAL A 103 17.97 -44.08 -17.59
CA VAL A 103 19.20 -44.22 -18.37
C VAL A 103 20.21 -43.18 -17.92
N SER A 104 21.07 -43.54 -16.98
CA SER A 104 22.14 -42.67 -16.51
C SER A 104 23.30 -42.60 -17.50
N SER A 105 23.78 -41.39 -17.82
CA SER A 105 25.03 -41.16 -18.54
C SER A 105 26.02 -40.37 -17.68
N GLY A 106 27.32 -40.66 -17.82
CA GLY A 106 28.37 -39.90 -17.13
C GLY A 106 28.59 -38.49 -17.69
N LYS A 107 28.04 -38.19 -18.87
CA LYS A 107 27.99 -36.85 -19.49
C LYS A 107 26.56 -36.61 -19.99
N PRO A 108 25.78 -35.72 -19.36
CA PRO A 108 24.43 -35.40 -19.80
C PRO A 108 24.45 -34.74 -21.19
N ASP A 109 23.60 -35.24 -22.11
CA ASP A 109 23.37 -34.62 -23.42
C ASP A 109 21.93 -34.09 -23.47
N TYR A 110 21.79 -32.77 -23.26
CA TYR A 110 20.50 -32.10 -23.24
C TYR A 110 19.84 -32.01 -24.63
N TRP A 111 20.61 -32.03 -25.71
CA TRP A 111 20.03 -32.04 -27.05
C TRP A 111 19.28 -33.34 -27.33
N ALA A 112 19.92 -34.47 -27.04
CA ALA A 112 19.28 -35.78 -27.19
C ALA A 112 18.02 -35.90 -26.31
N LEU A 113 18.11 -35.43 -25.06
CA LEU A 113 16.98 -35.41 -24.12
C LEU A 113 15.81 -34.57 -24.65
N TYR A 114 16.05 -33.31 -25.02
CA TYR A 114 14.97 -32.39 -25.38
C TYR A 114 14.38 -32.67 -26.76
N ILE A 115 15.14 -33.22 -27.71
CA ILE A 115 14.59 -33.75 -28.97
C ILE A 115 13.66 -34.92 -28.69
N TYR A 116 14.07 -35.85 -27.83
CA TYR A 116 13.22 -36.96 -27.41
C TYR A 116 11.94 -36.47 -26.72
N LEU A 117 12.06 -35.55 -25.76
CA LEU A 117 10.90 -34.99 -25.06
C LEU A 117 9.97 -34.20 -25.98
N ALA A 118 10.49 -33.52 -27.01
CA ALA A 118 9.66 -32.86 -28.02
C ALA A 118 8.83 -33.89 -28.82
N ILE A 119 9.42 -35.02 -29.22
CA ILE A 119 8.70 -36.11 -29.91
C ILE A 119 7.62 -36.72 -29.00
N VAL A 120 7.96 -37.01 -27.74
CA VAL A 120 7.02 -37.55 -26.75
C VAL A 120 5.87 -36.57 -26.48
N THR A 121 6.18 -35.28 -26.35
CA THR A 121 5.20 -34.21 -26.13
C THR A 121 4.27 -34.09 -27.34
N ALA A 122 4.82 -34.10 -28.56
CA ALA A 122 4.04 -34.06 -29.80
C ALA A 122 3.10 -35.29 -29.92
N ALA A 123 3.60 -36.50 -29.63
CA ALA A 123 2.80 -37.71 -29.65
C ALA A 123 1.69 -37.68 -28.60
N SER A 124 1.99 -37.22 -27.39
CA SER A 124 1.03 -37.15 -26.28
C SER A 124 -0.06 -36.08 -26.51
N PHE A 125 0.32 -34.89 -27.00
CA PHE A 125 -0.66 -33.86 -27.40
C PHE A 125 -1.47 -34.28 -28.63
N GLY A 126 -0.85 -34.93 -29.61
CA GLY A 126 -1.57 -35.50 -30.75
C GLY A 126 -2.62 -36.52 -30.32
N LEU A 127 -2.26 -37.43 -29.40
CA LEU A 127 -3.19 -38.38 -28.81
C LEU A 127 -4.30 -37.69 -28.01
N ALA A 128 -3.93 -36.74 -27.16
CA ALA A 128 -4.88 -35.94 -26.37
C ALA A 128 -5.87 -35.20 -27.29
N ARG A 129 -5.41 -34.73 -28.45
CA ARG A 129 -6.22 -34.06 -29.46
C ARG A 129 -7.17 -35.02 -30.17
N ILE A 130 -6.67 -36.16 -30.67
CA ILE A 130 -7.48 -37.15 -31.40
C ILE A 130 -8.60 -37.69 -30.52
N ARG A 131 -8.33 -37.92 -29.23
CA ARG A 131 -9.30 -38.50 -28.28
C ARG A 131 -10.00 -37.48 -27.38
N MET A 132 -9.68 -36.19 -27.50
CA MET A 132 -10.19 -35.12 -26.64
C MET A 132 -9.92 -35.33 -25.13
N TRP A 133 -8.84 -36.03 -24.79
CA TRP A 133 -8.48 -36.32 -23.40
C TRP A 133 -7.72 -35.14 -22.79
N ARG A 134 -8.46 -34.20 -22.20
CA ARG A 134 -7.88 -33.00 -21.55
C ARG A 134 -6.87 -33.33 -20.45
N TRP A 135 -7.14 -34.36 -19.64
CA TRP A 135 -6.24 -34.78 -18.57
C TRP A 135 -4.86 -35.17 -19.12
N LEU A 136 -4.82 -35.80 -20.30
CA LEU A 136 -3.57 -36.23 -20.92
C LEU A 136 -2.71 -35.02 -21.28
N ALA A 137 -3.29 -34.00 -21.92
CA ALA A 137 -2.60 -32.75 -22.23
C ALA A 137 -2.05 -32.07 -20.96
N VAL A 138 -2.84 -31.97 -19.90
CA VAL A 138 -2.39 -31.37 -18.62
C VAL A 138 -1.22 -32.17 -18.02
N THR A 139 -1.29 -33.51 -17.99
CA THR A 139 -0.19 -34.33 -17.47
C THR A 139 1.08 -34.23 -18.31
N THR A 140 0.96 -34.16 -19.65
CA THR A 140 2.09 -33.96 -20.54
C THR A 140 2.76 -32.61 -20.31
N ILE A 141 1.99 -31.53 -20.14
CA ILE A 141 2.53 -30.20 -19.81
C ILE A 141 3.28 -30.26 -18.48
N ALA A 142 2.67 -30.84 -17.44
CA ALA A 142 3.26 -30.94 -16.11
C ALA A 142 4.61 -31.67 -16.16
N PHE A 143 4.68 -32.84 -16.82
CA PHE A 143 5.94 -33.57 -16.95
C PHE A 143 6.96 -32.86 -17.84
N ALA A 144 6.54 -32.26 -18.95
CA ALA A 144 7.44 -31.49 -19.82
C ALA A 144 8.07 -30.30 -19.07
N VAL A 145 7.29 -29.61 -18.24
CA VAL A 145 7.77 -28.48 -17.42
C VAL A 145 8.70 -28.95 -16.30
N LEU A 146 8.42 -30.09 -15.66
CA LEU A 146 9.33 -30.65 -14.64
C LEU A 146 10.73 -30.92 -15.20
N TRP A 147 10.82 -31.36 -16.46
CA TRP A 147 12.10 -31.58 -17.12
C TRP A 147 12.90 -30.30 -17.41
N ILE A 148 12.29 -29.12 -17.31
CA ILE A 148 13.01 -27.84 -17.44
C ILE A 148 14.02 -27.67 -16.31
N PHE A 149 13.75 -28.19 -15.11
CA PHE A 149 14.66 -28.06 -13.96
C PHE A 149 15.96 -28.86 -14.11
N ALA A 150 15.96 -29.91 -14.94
CA ALA A 150 17.13 -30.74 -15.14
C ALA A 150 18.22 -29.93 -15.86
N GLY A 151 19.32 -29.62 -15.16
CA GLY A 151 20.45 -28.89 -15.72
C GLY A 151 20.41 -27.37 -15.55
N LEU A 152 19.44 -26.83 -14.80
CA LEU A 152 19.42 -25.39 -14.45
C LEU A 152 20.30 -25.05 -13.24
N ASP A 153 20.69 -26.04 -12.45
CA ASP A 153 21.53 -25.94 -11.26
C ASP A 153 23.04 -25.96 -11.56
N THR A 154 23.42 -26.22 -12.81
CA THR A 154 24.83 -26.23 -13.24
C THR A 154 25.40 -24.81 -13.36
N GLU A 155 26.70 -24.63 -13.06
CA GLU A 155 27.39 -23.34 -13.15
C GLU A 155 27.29 -22.68 -14.54
N GLN A 156 27.18 -23.48 -15.61
CA GLN A 156 26.97 -23.00 -16.97
C GLN A 156 25.79 -23.73 -17.63
N VAL A 157 24.61 -23.10 -17.54
CA VAL A 157 23.40 -23.59 -18.19
C VAL A 157 23.57 -23.61 -19.71
N GLN A 158 23.35 -24.77 -20.34
CA GLN A 158 23.32 -24.88 -21.80
C GLN A 158 22.02 -24.27 -22.36
N VAL A 159 22.02 -22.96 -22.59
CA VAL A 159 20.81 -22.20 -22.96
C VAL A 159 20.13 -22.72 -24.23
N ALA A 160 20.89 -23.10 -25.26
CA ALA A 160 20.31 -23.49 -26.55
C ALA A 160 19.42 -24.74 -26.49
N PRO A 161 19.84 -25.89 -25.90
CA PRO A 161 18.96 -27.03 -25.68
C PRO A 161 17.69 -26.69 -24.86
N HIS A 162 17.84 -25.93 -23.79
CA HIS A 162 16.71 -25.56 -22.92
C HIS A 162 15.72 -24.64 -23.65
N ALA A 163 16.23 -23.67 -24.41
CA ALA A 163 15.40 -22.80 -25.25
C ALA A 163 14.64 -23.62 -26.30
N PHE A 164 15.28 -24.61 -26.92
CA PHE A 164 14.60 -25.52 -27.86
C PHE A 164 13.44 -26.25 -27.20
N HIS A 165 13.63 -26.84 -26.01
CA HIS A 165 12.58 -27.57 -25.29
C HIS A 165 11.35 -26.70 -25.05
N VAL A 166 11.56 -25.49 -24.53
CA VAL A 166 10.47 -24.57 -24.19
C VAL A 166 9.80 -24.02 -25.46
N ILE A 167 10.56 -23.70 -26.50
CA ILE A 167 10.01 -23.25 -27.79
C ILE A 167 9.20 -24.36 -28.46
N ALA A 168 9.74 -25.56 -28.56
CA ALA A 168 9.05 -26.71 -29.16
C ALA A 168 7.77 -27.03 -28.38
N GLY A 169 7.85 -27.09 -27.05
CA GLY A 169 6.70 -27.32 -26.19
C GLY A 169 5.63 -26.23 -26.31
N PHE A 170 6.03 -24.95 -26.33
CA PHE A 170 5.11 -23.82 -26.54
C PHE A 170 4.41 -23.91 -27.88
N VAL A 171 5.16 -24.16 -28.97
CA VAL A 171 4.58 -24.30 -30.32
C VAL A 171 3.61 -25.46 -30.36
N LEU A 172 3.96 -26.62 -29.81
CA LEU A 172 3.08 -27.79 -29.76
C LEU A 172 1.82 -27.53 -28.93
N ALA A 173 1.93 -26.85 -27.79
CA ALA A 173 0.78 -26.46 -26.98
C ALA A 173 -0.11 -25.44 -27.70
N ALA A 174 0.47 -24.42 -28.34
CA ALA A 174 -0.25 -23.45 -29.14
C ALA A 174 -1.03 -24.14 -30.27
N LEU A 175 -0.40 -25.06 -31.00
CA LEU A 175 -1.01 -25.73 -32.15
C LEU A 175 -2.08 -26.75 -31.78
N LEU A 176 -1.88 -27.53 -30.72
CA LEU A 176 -2.69 -28.73 -30.43
C LEU A 176 -3.60 -28.60 -29.20
N VAL A 177 -3.27 -27.71 -28.26
CA VAL A 177 -3.98 -27.58 -26.97
C VAL A 177 -4.85 -26.33 -26.93
N VAL A 178 -4.37 -25.20 -27.44
CA VAL A 178 -5.10 -23.92 -27.36
C VAL A 178 -6.41 -23.96 -28.16
N CYS A 179 -7.52 -23.76 -27.47
CA CYS A 179 -8.83 -23.73 -28.09
C CYS A 179 -8.98 -22.54 -29.05
N GLY A 180 -9.56 -22.77 -30.23
CA GLY A 180 -9.77 -21.75 -31.26
C GLY A 180 -8.51 -21.36 -32.05
N PHE A 181 -7.38 -22.04 -31.86
CA PHE A 181 -6.15 -21.78 -32.62
C PHE A 181 -5.75 -23.00 -33.48
N LEU A 182 -5.69 -22.81 -34.80
CA LEU A 182 -5.27 -23.82 -35.78
C LEU A 182 -5.91 -25.21 -35.57
N PHE A 183 -5.17 -26.17 -35.00
CA PHE A 183 -5.64 -27.55 -34.82
C PHE A 183 -6.30 -27.79 -33.46
N GLY A 184 -6.39 -26.78 -32.60
CA GLY A 184 -6.98 -26.89 -31.27
C GLY A 184 -8.50 -27.11 -31.24
N PRO A 185 -9.07 -27.40 -30.07
CA PRO A 185 -10.51 -27.60 -29.92
C PRO A 185 -11.32 -26.34 -30.27
N GLY A 186 -12.55 -26.51 -30.75
CA GLY A 186 -13.51 -25.41 -30.77
C GLY A 186 -13.92 -24.99 -29.35
N ILE A 187 -14.27 -23.73 -29.18
CA ILE A 187 -14.81 -23.16 -27.93
C ILE A 187 -15.82 -22.07 -28.28
N GLU A 188 -16.73 -21.80 -27.37
CA GLU A 188 -17.66 -20.68 -27.49
C GLU A 188 -16.91 -19.34 -27.45
N ASP A 189 -17.40 -18.39 -28.25
CA ASP A 189 -16.79 -17.08 -28.35
C ASP A 189 -16.88 -16.31 -27.02
N GLY A 190 -15.75 -15.76 -26.58
CA GLY A 190 -15.69 -14.88 -25.41
C GLY A 190 -15.31 -15.56 -24.09
N GLU A 191 -15.09 -16.88 -24.10
CA GLU A 191 -14.58 -17.61 -22.93
C GLU A 191 -13.05 -17.63 -22.87
N ILE A 192 -12.49 -17.48 -21.67
CA ILE A 192 -11.07 -17.73 -21.40
C ILE A 192 -10.96 -19.17 -20.92
N GLU A 193 -10.22 -20.00 -21.66
CA GLU A 193 -10.09 -21.42 -21.33
C GLU A 193 -8.82 -21.64 -20.49
N PRO A 194 -8.97 -22.18 -19.26
CA PRO A 194 -7.85 -22.29 -18.33
C PRO A 194 -6.69 -23.15 -18.85
N ILE A 195 -6.95 -24.27 -19.54
CA ILE A 195 -5.88 -25.18 -20.03
C ILE A 195 -5.09 -24.51 -21.16
N SER A 196 -5.76 -23.82 -22.07
CA SER A 196 -5.18 -23.03 -23.16
C SER A 196 -4.28 -21.93 -22.61
N SER A 197 -4.77 -21.17 -21.63
CA SER A 197 -4.00 -20.08 -21.01
C SER A 197 -2.83 -20.59 -20.16
N SER A 198 -3.05 -21.62 -19.35
CA SER A 198 -2.03 -22.22 -18.48
C SER A 198 -0.97 -22.99 -19.25
N SER A 199 -1.30 -23.64 -20.37
CA SER A 199 -0.33 -24.34 -21.21
C SER A 199 0.73 -23.39 -21.77
N LEU A 200 0.31 -22.26 -22.35
CA LEU A 200 1.24 -21.21 -22.81
C LEU A 200 1.98 -20.57 -21.63
N GLY A 201 1.27 -20.29 -20.53
CA GLY A 201 1.85 -19.75 -19.30
C GLY A 201 2.95 -20.64 -18.70
N ALA A 202 2.80 -21.96 -18.77
CA ALA A 202 3.76 -22.92 -18.24
C ALA A 202 5.08 -22.91 -19.03
N TYR A 203 5.02 -22.78 -20.36
CA TYR A 203 6.21 -22.62 -21.18
C TYR A 203 6.82 -21.21 -21.06
N LEU A 204 6.02 -20.15 -20.88
CA LEU A 204 6.55 -18.82 -20.55
C LEU A 204 7.28 -18.81 -19.20
N PHE A 205 6.75 -19.53 -18.21
CA PHE A 205 7.42 -19.76 -16.93
C PHE A 205 8.74 -20.51 -17.11
N GLY A 206 8.75 -21.54 -17.95
CA GLY A 206 9.97 -22.25 -18.35
C GLY A 206 11.03 -21.34 -18.96
N ALA A 207 10.64 -20.49 -19.91
CA ALA A 207 11.55 -19.53 -20.55
C ALA A 207 12.08 -18.50 -19.55
N MET A 208 11.23 -18.03 -18.64
CA MET A 208 11.66 -17.17 -17.53
C MET A 208 12.71 -17.86 -16.66
N LEU A 209 12.50 -19.11 -16.24
CA LEU A 209 13.49 -19.83 -15.43
C LEU A 209 14.86 -19.93 -16.12
N ILE A 210 14.88 -20.18 -17.44
CA ILE A 210 16.12 -20.22 -18.23
C ILE A 210 16.81 -18.86 -18.23
N VAL A 211 16.07 -17.75 -18.38
CA VAL A 211 16.63 -16.39 -18.32
C VAL A 211 17.27 -16.14 -16.95
N LEU A 212 16.57 -16.47 -15.86
CA LEU A 212 17.06 -16.25 -14.50
C LEU A 212 18.27 -17.12 -14.14
N SER A 213 18.25 -18.41 -14.53
CA SER A 213 19.33 -19.36 -14.23
C SER A 213 20.59 -19.10 -15.05
N SER A 214 20.42 -18.60 -16.29
CA SER A 214 21.54 -18.22 -17.16
C SER A 214 22.05 -16.80 -16.92
N ALA A 215 21.62 -16.14 -15.84
CA ALA A 215 21.97 -14.76 -15.52
C ALA A 215 21.74 -13.78 -16.69
N HIS A 216 20.58 -13.91 -17.35
CA HIS A 216 20.14 -13.09 -18.47
C HIS A 216 20.99 -13.22 -19.73
N ALA A 217 21.45 -14.43 -20.06
CA ALA A 217 22.14 -14.69 -21.32
C ALA A 217 21.32 -14.23 -22.54
N ASP A 218 21.98 -13.62 -23.53
CA ASP A 218 21.33 -13.01 -24.69
C ASP A 218 20.36 -13.96 -25.41
N LEU A 219 20.78 -15.20 -25.65
CA LEU A 219 19.95 -16.21 -26.31
C LEU A 219 18.69 -16.55 -25.50
N ALA A 220 18.78 -16.57 -24.17
CA ALA A 220 17.64 -16.82 -23.29
C ALA A 220 16.64 -15.67 -23.36
N LEU A 221 17.12 -14.43 -23.30
CA LEU A 221 16.31 -13.22 -23.44
C LEU A 221 15.61 -13.13 -24.80
N ILE A 222 16.33 -13.44 -25.87
CA ILE A 222 15.78 -13.47 -27.23
C ILE A 222 14.68 -14.53 -27.33
N ALA A 223 14.94 -15.77 -26.87
CA ALA A 223 13.95 -16.84 -26.87
C ALA A 223 12.70 -16.46 -26.05
N PHE A 224 12.90 -15.91 -24.86
CA PHE A 224 11.82 -15.43 -24.00
C PHE A 224 11.00 -14.33 -24.69
N THR A 225 11.65 -13.36 -25.33
CA THR A 225 11.00 -12.27 -26.05
C THR A 225 10.15 -12.79 -27.21
N PHE A 226 10.65 -13.75 -27.98
CA PHE A 226 9.88 -14.39 -29.04
C PHE A 226 8.66 -15.13 -28.50
N LEU A 227 8.79 -15.85 -27.39
CA LEU A 227 7.67 -16.58 -26.79
C LEU A 227 6.59 -15.66 -26.21
N VAL A 228 6.97 -14.55 -25.59
CA VAL A 228 6.02 -13.52 -25.15
C VAL A 228 5.29 -12.93 -26.36
N GLY A 229 6.02 -12.56 -27.42
CA GLY A 229 5.41 -12.07 -28.67
C GLY A 229 4.46 -13.10 -29.32
N ALA A 230 4.85 -14.38 -29.31
CA ALA A 230 4.01 -15.47 -29.79
C ALA A 230 2.77 -15.66 -28.92
N ALA A 231 2.85 -15.52 -27.60
CA ALA A 231 1.71 -15.58 -26.70
C ALA A 231 0.71 -14.45 -26.96
N LEU A 232 1.19 -13.21 -27.19
CA LEU A 232 0.34 -12.10 -27.60
C LEU A 232 -0.34 -12.39 -28.95
N LEU A 233 0.38 -12.94 -29.92
CA LEU A 233 -0.18 -13.29 -31.24
C LEU A 233 -1.22 -14.41 -31.15
N VAL A 234 -0.94 -15.46 -30.38
CA VAL A 234 -1.88 -16.58 -30.18
C VAL A 234 -3.13 -16.07 -29.47
N ALA A 235 -2.99 -15.30 -28.38
CA ALA A 235 -4.15 -14.73 -27.68
C ALA A 235 -4.91 -13.69 -28.52
N TRP A 236 -4.24 -13.01 -29.46
CA TRP A 236 -4.89 -12.11 -30.42
C TRP A 236 -5.78 -12.85 -31.42
N ARG A 237 -5.37 -14.05 -31.83
CA ARG A 237 -6.10 -14.90 -32.78
C ARG A 237 -7.14 -15.79 -32.09
N ALA A 238 -6.84 -16.27 -30.89
CA ALA A 238 -7.66 -17.19 -30.12
C ALA A 238 -7.92 -16.61 -28.72
N PRO A 239 -9.10 -16.00 -28.48
CA PRO A 239 -9.40 -15.34 -27.22
C PRO A 239 -9.38 -16.27 -26.00
N ALA A 240 -9.51 -17.58 -26.20
CA ALA A 240 -9.36 -18.59 -25.16
C ALA A 240 -8.01 -18.55 -24.43
N ALA A 241 -6.96 -18.08 -25.09
CA ALA A 241 -5.61 -17.93 -24.53
C ALA A 241 -5.37 -16.58 -23.84
N THR A 242 -6.39 -15.72 -23.68
CA THR A 242 -6.22 -14.37 -23.10
C THR A 242 -5.60 -14.39 -21.69
N GLY A 243 -5.86 -15.44 -20.89
CA GLY A 243 -5.22 -15.60 -19.58
C GLY A 243 -3.70 -15.73 -19.65
N ALA A 244 -3.14 -16.23 -20.75
CA ALA A 244 -1.69 -16.31 -20.95
C ALA A 244 -1.02 -14.94 -21.03
N ILE A 245 -1.75 -13.88 -21.38
CA ILE A 245 -1.23 -12.49 -21.41
C ILE A 245 -0.92 -12.01 -19.99
N GLY A 246 -1.76 -12.37 -19.02
CA GLY A 246 -1.50 -12.10 -17.61
C GLY A 246 -0.24 -12.82 -17.13
N ALA A 247 -0.08 -14.09 -17.51
CA ALA A 247 1.14 -14.85 -17.23
C ALA A 247 2.37 -14.23 -17.90
N ALA A 248 2.27 -13.82 -19.16
CA ALA A 248 3.35 -13.15 -19.89
C ALA A 248 3.76 -11.82 -19.25
N ALA A 249 2.79 -11.00 -18.81
CA ALA A 249 3.08 -9.76 -18.10
C ALA A 249 3.80 -10.02 -16.76
N ALA A 250 3.36 -11.04 -16.01
CA ALA A 250 3.97 -11.43 -14.74
C ALA A 250 5.41 -11.95 -14.93
N THR A 251 5.65 -12.82 -15.90
CA THR A 251 7.00 -13.32 -16.18
C THR A 251 7.92 -12.22 -16.68
N VAL A 252 7.44 -11.30 -17.53
CA VAL A 252 8.20 -10.12 -17.96
C VAL A 252 8.59 -9.26 -16.75
N PHE A 253 7.65 -8.96 -15.85
CA PHE A 253 7.97 -8.22 -14.63
C PHE A 253 9.04 -8.92 -13.78
N ILE A 254 8.92 -10.23 -13.55
CA ILE A 254 9.87 -11.01 -12.75
C ILE A 254 11.27 -10.97 -13.37
N VAL A 255 11.40 -11.14 -14.69
CA VAL A 255 12.70 -11.04 -15.39
C VAL A 255 13.35 -9.67 -15.13
N PHE A 256 12.62 -8.57 -15.32
CA PHE A 256 13.19 -7.23 -15.13
C PHE A 256 13.44 -6.87 -13.66
N ALA A 257 12.57 -7.29 -12.75
CA ALA A 257 12.73 -7.06 -11.32
C ALA A 257 13.92 -7.83 -10.77
N GLU A 258 14.10 -9.09 -11.17
CA GLU A 258 15.24 -9.90 -10.78
C GLU A 258 16.55 -9.33 -11.34
N TRP A 259 16.56 -8.86 -12.60
CA TRP A 259 17.70 -8.16 -13.17
C TRP A 259 18.07 -6.89 -12.38
N ALA A 260 17.06 -6.13 -11.94
CA ALA A 260 17.26 -4.93 -11.14
C ALA A 260 17.87 -5.24 -9.76
N VAL A 261 17.42 -6.32 -9.10
CA VAL A 261 17.83 -6.70 -7.75
C VAL A 261 19.14 -7.47 -7.72
N ARG A 262 19.33 -8.48 -8.58
CA ARG A 262 20.50 -9.39 -8.58
C ARG A 262 21.81 -8.63 -8.55
N ALA A 263 21.86 -7.55 -9.32
CA ALA A 263 23.09 -6.81 -9.50
C ALA A 263 23.23 -5.59 -8.57
N ASN A 264 22.27 -5.36 -7.67
CA ASN A 264 22.29 -4.34 -6.61
C ASN A 264 21.51 -4.85 -5.36
N PRO A 265 21.93 -5.95 -4.70
CA PRO A 265 21.17 -6.52 -3.58
C PRO A 265 21.02 -5.54 -2.40
N ASP A 266 21.98 -4.62 -2.24
CA ASP A 266 21.96 -3.59 -1.19
C ASP A 266 20.78 -2.60 -1.35
N MET A 267 20.19 -2.48 -2.55
CA MET A 267 18.99 -1.66 -2.81
C MET A 267 17.76 -2.15 -2.02
N LEU A 268 17.75 -3.41 -1.56
CA LEU A 268 16.67 -3.95 -0.74
C LEU A 268 16.72 -3.45 0.71
N VAL A 269 17.86 -2.92 1.16
CA VAL A 269 18.11 -2.56 2.57
C VAL A 269 18.50 -1.10 2.76
N LEU A 270 19.19 -0.49 1.79
CA LEU A 270 19.67 0.88 1.87
C LEU A 270 18.71 1.88 1.19
N PRO A 271 18.55 3.10 1.73
CA PRO A 271 17.89 4.20 1.04
C PRO A 271 18.58 4.50 -0.29
N GLY A 272 17.81 4.72 -1.36
CA GLY A 272 18.33 5.00 -2.70
C GLY A 272 19.30 6.19 -2.74
N GLY A 273 20.35 6.07 -3.55
CA GLY A 273 21.38 7.09 -3.70
C GLY A 273 22.53 6.63 -4.62
N PRO A 274 23.33 7.56 -5.14
CA PRO A 274 24.41 7.23 -6.07
C PRO A 274 25.54 6.49 -5.34
N ILE A 275 25.71 5.21 -5.66
CA ILE A 275 26.90 4.46 -5.25
C ILE A 275 27.98 4.73 -6.30
N ALA A 276 28.91 5.62 -5.97
CA ALA A 276 29.99 6.00 -6.87
C ALA A 276 30.80 4.76 -7.31
N GLY A 277 30.88 4.53 -8.62
CA GLY A 277 31.70 3.46 -9.22
C GLY A 277 31.05 2.07 -9.30
N ILE A 278 29.78 1.91 -8.91
CA ILE A 278 29.08 0.61 -8.91
C ILE A 278 27.75 0.75 -9.67
N GLY A 279 27.80 0.55 -10.99
CA GLY A 279 26.63 0.53 -11.87
C GLY A 279 27.06 0.34 -13.32
N PRO A 280 26.37 -0.50 -14.12
CA PRO A 280 26.75 -0.73 -15.51
C PRO A 280 26.56 0.54 -16.34
N ALA A 281 27.46 0.79 -17.30
CA ALA A 281 27.26 1.88 -18.24
C ALA A 281 26.09 1.53 -19.17
N ALA A 282 25.28 2.51 -19.59
CA ALA A 282 24.18 2.29 -20.52
C ALA A 282 24.63 1.69 -21.88
N THR A 283 25.94 1.78 -22.18
CA THR A 283 26.60 1.23 -23.36
C THR A 283 27.07 -0.22 -23.20
N ASP A 284 26.93 -0.82 -22.02
CA ASP A 284 27.25 -2.24 -21.84
C ASP A 284 26.28 -3.08 -22.67
N SER A 285 26.79 -4.07 -23.40
CA SER A 285 25.99 -4.91 -24.32
C SER A 285 24.82 -5.58 -23.59
N ALA A 286 25.06 -6.03 -22.35
CA ALA A 286 24.04 -6.61 -21.48
C ALA A 286 22.90 -5.62 -21.16
N VAL A 287 23.19 -4.33 -20.94
CA VAL A 287 22.18 -3.29 -20.67
C VAL A 287 21.40 -2.96 -21.94
N THR A 288 22.09 -2.89 -23.08
CA THR A 288 21.47 -2.54 -24.37
C THR A 288 20.37 -3.53 -24.76
N LEU A 289 20.62 -4.84 -24.63
CA LEU A 289 19.61 -5.85 -24.96
C LEU A 289 18.38 -5.74 -24.05
N HIS A 290 18.56 -5.47 -22.75
CA HIS A 290 17.45 -5.27 -21.80
C HIS A 290 16.61 -4.04 -22.14
N LEU A 291 17.24 -2.94 -22.58
CA LEU A 291 16.52 -1.74 -23.01
C LEU A 291 15.71 -1.99 -24.28
N VAL A 292 16.27 -2.73 -25.25
CA VAL A 292 15.58 -3.10 -26.48
C VAL A 292 14.39 -4.03 -26.17
N THR A 293 14.59 -5.08 -25.36
CA THR A 293 13.50 -6.00 -24.98
C THR A 293 12.43 -5.29 -24.14
N ALA A 294 12.82 -4.39 -23.24
CA ALA A 294 11.89 -3.53 -22.50
C ALA A 294 11.02 -2.68 -23.43
N ALA A 295 11.62 -2.03 -24.44
CA ALA A 295 10.88 -1.24 -25.41
C ALA A 295 9.93 -2.11 -26.24
N ILE A 296 10.38 -3.30 -26.68
CA ILE A 296 9.55 -4.27 -27.40
C ILE A 296 8.35 -4.71 -26.55
N PHE A 297 8.54 -5.03 -25.27
CA PHE A 297 7.45 -5.44 -24.39
C PHE A 297 6.52 -4.27 -24.07
N ALA A 298 7.03 -3.10 -23.73
CA ALA A 298 6.21 -1.93 -23.45
C ALA A 298 5.33 -1.56 -24.65
N ALA A 299 5.91 -1.52 -25.86
CA ALA A 299 5.16 -1.28 -27.09
C ALA A 299 4.21 -2.44 -27.43
N GLY A 300 4.67 -3.69 -27.32
CA GLY A 300 3.90 -4.89 -27.66
C GLY A 300 2.64 -5.02 -26.81
N PHE A 301 2.76 -4.96 -25.48
CA PHE A 301 1.60 -4.99 -24.58
C PHE A 301 0.74 -3.73 -24.73
N GLY A 302 1.34 -2.54 -24.80
CA GLY A 302 0.62 -1.27 -24.92
C GLY A 302 -0.24 -1.18 -26.19
N ILE A 303 0.38 -1.42 -27.35
CA ILE A 303 -0.28 -1.35 -28.66
C ILE A 303 -1.30 -2.48 -28.79
N ALA A 304 -0.91 -3.73 -28.51
CA ALA A 304 -1.83 -4.86 -28.66
C ALA A 304 -3.02 -4.72 -27.71
N GLY A 305 -2.82 -4.33 -26.44
CA GLY A 305 -3.95 -4.17 -25.53
C GLY A 305 -4.85 -2.97 -25.83
N PHE A 306 -4.35 -1.90 -26.45
CA PHE A 306 -5.19 -0.82 -26.99
C PHE A 306 -5.98 -1.27 -28.23
N LEU A 307 -5.34 -1.97 -29.17
CA LEU A 307 -6.00 -2.48 -30.37
C LEU A 307 -6.99 -3.61 -30.07
N ALA A 308 -6.83 -4.31 -28.94
CA ALA A 308 -7.73 -5.37 -28.50
C ALA A 308 -9.13 -4.86 -28.11
N GLN A 309 -9.26 -3.55 -27.84
CA GLN A 309 -10.48 -2.95 -27.34
C GLN A 309 -11.62 -2.99 -28.35
N GLY A 310 -12.71 -3.67 -27.98
CA GLY A 310 -13.91 -3.84 -28.80
C GLY A 310 -13.90 -5.06 -29.71
N ARG A 311 -12.88 -5.93 -29.65
CA ARG A 311 -12.80 -7.15 -30.48
C ARG A 311 -13.62 -8.33 -29.95
N SER A 312 -13.99 -8.32 -28.68
CA SER A 312 -14.70 -9.44 -28.03
C SER A 312 -16.05 -9.00 -27.49
N ASN A 313 -17.01 -9.93 -27.48
CA ASN A 313 -18.31 -9.76 -26.86
C ASN A 313 -18.28 -9.93 -25.34
N SER A 314 -17.19 -10.51 -24.81
CA SER A 314 -16.99 -10.71 -23.37
C SER A 314 -16.17 -9.56 -22.78
N ALA A 315 -16.60 -9.04 -21.63
CA ALA A 315 -15.95 -7.90 -20.98
C ALA A 315 -14.57 -8.25 -20.38
N ILE A 316 -14.34 -9.49 -19.95
CA ILE A 316 -13.10 -9.85 -19.25
C ILE A 316 -11.87 -9.83 -20.17
N ILE A 317 -12.05 -10.16 -21.44
CA ILE A 317 -10.98 -10.22 -22.43
C ILE A 317 -10.33 -8.83 -22.66
N PRO A 318 -11.08 -7.78 -23.08
CA PRO A 318 -10.51 -6.44 -23.25
C PRO A 318 -9.98 -5.86 -21.94
N VAL A 319 -10.55 -6.24 -20.78
CA VAL A 319 -10.05 -5.83 -19.46
C VAL A 319 -8.66 -6.39 -19.20
N VAL A 320 -8.43 -7.69 -19.37
CA VAL A 320 -7.10 -8.31 -19.22
C VAL A 320 -6.08 -7.64 -20.14
N TRP A 321 -6.43 -7.47 -21.41
CA TRP A 321 -5.60 -6.77 -22.39
C TRP A 321 -5.23 -5.34 -21.94
N SER A 322 -6.20 -4.54 -21.49
CA SER A 322 -5.94 -3.18 -21.01
C SER A 322 -5.14 -3.13 -19.70
N ALA A 323 -5.38 -4.08 -18.80
CA ALA A 323 -4.65 -4.16 -17.53
C ALA A 323 -3.17 -4.45 -17.79
N THR A 324 -2.86 -5.40 -18.68
CA THR A 324 -1.48 -5.72 -19.05
C THR A 324 -0.84 -4.63 -19.90
N ALA A 325 -1.62 -3.93 -20.75
CA ALA A 325 -1.14 -2.80 -21.56
C ALA A 325 -0.69 -1.60 -20.73
N VAL A 326 -1.29 -1.40 -19.55
CA VAL A 326 -0.91 -0.34 -18.62
C VAL A 326 0.14 -0.82 -17.62
N GLY A 327 -0.10 -1.99 -17.01
CA GLY A 327 0.74 -2.54 -15.96
C GLY A 327 2.15 -2.88 -16.43
N THR A 328 2.29 -3.56 -17.57
CA THR A 328 3.60 -4.03 -18.05
C THR A 328 4.56 -2.87 -18.37
N PRO A 329 4.19 -1.83 -19.16
CA PRO A 329 5.09 -0.71 -19.41
C PRO A 329 5.49 0.06 -18.14
N ILE A 330 4.55 0.27 -17.21
CA ILE A 330 4.83 0.94 -15.94
C ILE A 330 5.82 0.11 -15.10
N ALA A 331 5.59 -1.19 -14.98
CA ALA A 331 6.43 -2.08 -14.19
C ALA A 331 7.85 -2.20 -14.77
N ILE A 332 7.98 -2.31 -16.09
CA ILE A 332 9.27 -2.27 -16.79
C ILE A 332 9.98 -0.95 -16.52
N LEU A 333 9.28 0.19 -16.64
CA LEU A 333 9.89 1.50 -16.43
C LEU A 333 10.43 1.66 -15.00
N VAL A 334 9.69 1.18 -13.99
CA VAL A 334 10.13 1.18 -12.59
C VAL A 334 11.35 0.27 -12.38
N ALA A 335 11.36 -0.93 -12.96
CA ALA A 335 12.48 -1.85 -12.84
C ALA A 335 13.76 -1.30 -13.51
N LEU A 336 13.62 -0.71 -14.70
CA LEU A 336 14.74 -0.04 -15.39
C LEU A 336 15.25 1.16 -14.60
N TYR A 337 14.34 1.97 -14.03
CA TYR A 337 14.69 3.10 -13.18
C TYR A 337 15.49 2.65 -11.94
N ALA A 338 15.00 1.61 -11.26
CA ALA A 338 15.70 1.04 -10.10
C ALA A 338 17.10 0.51 -10.48
N ARG A 339 17.23 -0.13 -11.65
CA ARG A 339 18.51 -0.70 -12.09
C ARG A 339 19.51 0.34 -12.58
N ILE A 340 19.06 1.30 -13.38
CA ILE A 340 19.95 2.22 -14.12
C ILE A 340 20.15 3.53 -13.35
N ALA A 341 19.10 4.05 -12.72
CA ALA A 341 19.16 5.30 -11.97
C ALA A 341 19.32 5.08 -10.46
N HIS A 342 19.35 3.83 -9.97
CA HIS A 342 19.54 3.50 -8.54
C HIS A 342 18.56 4.22 -7.61
N LEU A 343 17.33 4.43 -8.08
CA LEU A 343 16.28 5.19 -7.40
C LEU A 343 16.64 6.66 -7.11
N ASP A 344 17.60 7.21 -7.85
CA ASP A 344 17.98 8.62 -7.82
C ASP A 344 17.25 9.42 -8.91
N ARG A 345 17.36 10.75 -8.88
CA ARG A 345 16.74 11.62 -9.88
C ARG A 345 17.26 11.32 -11.29
N SER A 346 16.34 11.17 -12.23
CA SER A 346 16.68 10.95 -13.63
C SER A 346 15.69 11.61 -14.59
N ILE A 347 16.16 12.67 -15.26
CA ILE A 347 15.39 13.39 -16.28
C ILE A 347 15.02 12.49 -17.47
N PRO A 348 15.91 11.62 -18.01
CA PRO A 348 15.55 10.68 -19.08
C PRO A 348 14.36 9.77 -18.72
N PHE A 349 14.37 9.18 -17.52
CA PHE A 349 13.25 8.35 -17.05
C PHE A 349 11.98 9.18 -16.84
N ALA A 350 12.10 10.41 -16.35
CA ALA A 350 10.96 11.32 -16.24
C ALA A 350 10.33 11.60 -17.61
N ILE A 351 11.13 11.84 -18.65
CA ILE A 351 10.65 12.04 -20.03
C ILE A 351 9.93 10.78 -20.52
N LEU A 352 10.50 9.59 -20.32
CA LEU A 352 9.85 8.33 -20.69
C LEU A 352 8.50 8.14 -19.97
N ALA A 353 8.43 8.49 -18.69
CA ALA A 353 7.19 8.44 -17.91
C ALA A 353 6.14 9.45 -18.42
N VAL A 354 6.54 10.66 -18.83
CA VAL A 354 5.64 11.64 -19.48
C VAL A 354 5.15 11.12 -20.83
N LEU A 355 6.02 10.54 -21.65
CA LEU A 355 5.64 9.95 -22.93
C LEU A 355 4.64 8.81 -22.75
N LEU A 356 4.86 7.96 -21.74
CA LEU A 356 3.95 6.88 -21.39
C LEU A 356 2.60 7.42 -20.87
N ALA A 357 2.62 8.45 -20.04
CA ALA A 357 1.41 9.14 -19.60
C ALA A 357 0.61 9.73 -20.76
N ALA A 358 1.29 10.39 -21.71
CA ALA A 358 0.69 10.94 -22.91
C ALA A 358 0.07 9.85 -23.79
N ALA A 359 0.75 8.71 -23.97
CA ALA A 359 0.23 7.57 -24.72
C ALA A 359 -1.04 6.99 -24.05
N PHE A 360 -1.03 6.79 -22.73
CA PHE A 360 -2.20 6.33 -21.99
C PHE A 360 -3.34 7.36 -21.99
N GLY A 361 -3.02 8.67 -21.97
CA GLY A 361 -4.01 9.74 -22.03
C GLY A 361 -4.68 9.80 -23.40
N ALA A 362 -3.90 9.68 -24.47
CA ALA A 362 -4.39 9.57 -25.83
C ALA A 362 -5.25 8.31 -26.01
N ALA A 363 -4.84 7.16 -25.45
CA ALA A 363 -5.63 5.94 -25.46
C ALA A 363 -6.97 6.12 -24.72
N THR A 364 -6.96 6.78 -23.56
CA THR A 364 -8.16 7.09 -22.77
C THR A 364 -9.14 7.95 -23.57
N GLU A 365 -8.67 9.02 -24.21
CA GLU A 365 -9.49 9.90 -25.03
C GLU A 365 -10.03 9.18 -26.27
N ALA A 366 -9.20 8.39 -26.94
CA ALA A 366 -9.60 7.61 -28.11
C ALA A 366 -10.67 6.56 -27.77
N LEU A 367 -10.55 5.87 -26.62
CA LEU A 367 -11.54 4.88 -26.18
C LEU A 367 -12.85 5.52 -25.72
N THR A 368 -12.79 6.69 -25.08
CA THR A 368 -13.99 7.43 -24.65
C THR A 368 -14.88 7.82 -25.85
N ARG A 369 -14.29 7.99 -27.05
CA ARG A 369 -15.00 8.31 -28.29
C ARG A 369 -15.55 7.09 -29.04
N ARG A 370 -15.19 5.86 -28.64
CA ARG A 370 -15.69 4.64 -29.30
C ARG A 370 -17.09 4.30 -28.81
N GLU A 371 -17.82 3.56 -29.64
CA GLU A 371 -19.10 2.96 -29.25
C GLU A 371 -18.95 2.09 -28.00
N SER A 372 -19.97 2.13 -27.13
CA SER A 372 -19.98 1.34 -25.91
C SER A 372 -20.04 -0.15 -26.24
N ARG A 373 -18.98 -0.88 -25.88
CA ARG A 373 -18.90 -2.35 -25.96
C ARG A 373 -18.58 -2.93 -24.57
N PRO A 374 -18.83 -4.23 -24.35
CA PRO A 374 -18.48 -4.89 -23.09
C PRO A 374 -17.01 -4.66 -22.72
N GLY A 375 -16.77 -4.19 -21.48
CA GLY A 375 -15.43 -3.93 -20.95
C GLY A 375 -14.82 -2.56 -21.28
N THR A 376 -15.32 -1.83 -22.29
CA THR A 376 -14.71 -0.55 -22.73
C THR A 376 -14.64 0.50 -21.61
N MET A 377 -15.65 0.57 -20.73
CA MET A 377 -15.66 1.49 -19.59
C MET A 377 -14.52 1.20 -18.60
N ILE A 378 -14.32 -0.08 -18.27
CA ILE A 378 -13.26 -0.50 -17.34
C ILE A 378 -11.89 -0.29 -17.99
N SER A 379 -11.72 -0.64 -19.26
CA SER A 379 -10.47 -0.43 -20.00
C SER A 379 -10.11 1.04 -20.13
N THR A 380 -11.10 1.91 -20.38
CA THR A 380 -10.89 3.38 -20.38
C THR A 380 -10.43 3.87 -19.02
N ALA A 381 -11.03 3.37 -17.93
CA ALA A 381 -10.61 3.71 -16.57
C ALA A 381 -9.18 3.20 -16.26
N LEU A 382 -8.80 2.02 -16.76
CA LEU A 382 -7.44 1.48 -16.60
C LEU A 382 -6.40 2.34 -17.32
N PHE A 383 -6.64 2.75 -18.57
CA PHE A 383 -5.73 3.67 -19.27
C PHE A 383 -5.68 5.04 -18.58
N ALA A 384 -6.80 5.59 -18.11
CA ALA A 384 -6.83 6.86 -17.37
C ALA A 384 -6.01 6.78 -16.08
N THR A 385 -6.12 5.65 -15.39
CA THR A 385 -5.32 5.33 -14.19
C THR A 385 -3.84 5.23 -14.55
N GLY A 386 -3.52 4.57 -15.66
CA GLY A 386 -2.17 4.48 -16.21
C GLY A 386 -1.55 5.85 -16.47
N THR A 387 -2.30 6.78 -17.06
CA THR A 387 -1.85 8.16 -17.29
C THR A 387 -1.41 8.82 -16.00
N LEU A 388 -2.23 8.73 -14.95
CA LEU A 388 -1.94 9.37 -13.68
C LEU A 388 -0.82 8.65 -12.93
N GLY A 389 -0.74 7.31 -12.99
CA GLY A 389 0.39 6.56 -12.44
C GLY A 389 1.72 6.91 -13.13
N ALA A 390 1.71 7.03 -14.47
CA ALA A 390 2.89 7.43 -15.23
C ALA A 390 3.29 8.90 -14.97
N LEU A 391 2.33 9.82 -14.79
CA LEU A 391 2.64 11.19 -14.34
C LEU A 391 3.26 11.21 -12.94
N ALA A 392 2.77 10.38 -12.03
CA ALA A 392 3.34 10.28 -10.68
C ALA A 392 4.79 9.77 -10.72
N LEU A 393 5.06 8.77 -11.57
CA LEU A 393 6.42 8.31 -11.83
C LEU A 393 7.28 9.40 -12.46
N ALA A 394 6.75 10.17 -13.42
CA ALA A 394 7.49 11.27 -14.03
C ALA A 394 7.95 12.30 -12.99
N LEU A 395 7.06 12.68 -12.07
CA LEU A 395 7.39 13.59 -10.97
C LEU A 395 8.38 12.95 -9.99
N THR A 396 8.23 11.66 -9.69
CA THR A 396 9.16 10.88 -8.86
C THR A 396 10.56 10.86 -9.45
N PHE A 397 10.68 10.69 -10.76
CA PHE A 397 11.97 10.63 -11.45
C PHE A 397 12.57 12.03 -11.64
N ALA A 398 11.76 13.07 -11.79
CA ALA A 398 12.23 14.42 -12.06
C ALA A 398 12.62 15.22 -10.80
N LEU A 399 12.04 14.91 -9.65
CA LEU A 399 12.08 15.77 -8.46
C LEU A 399 12.73 15.08 -7.26
N GLU A 400 13.69 15.77 -6.64
CA GLU A 400 14.35 15.31 -5.42
C GLU A 400 13.69 15.86 -4.15
N LYS A 401 13.87 15.13 -3.03
CA LYS A 401 13.57 15.59 -1.67
C LYS A 401 12.14 16.17 -1.56
N GLY A 402 12.00 17.40 -1.04
CA GLY A 402 10.72 18.04 -0.80
C GLY A 402 9.88 18.33 -2.04
N TRP A 403 10.48 18.50 -3.21
CA TRP A 403 9.75 18.79 -4.44
C TRP A 403 8.80 17.67 -4.86
N LEU A 404 9.18 16.41 -4.62
CA LEU A 404 8.32 15.27 -4.92
C LEU A 404 7.08 15.23 -3.99
N THR A 405 7.21 15.66 -2.72
CA THR A 405 6.08 15.70 -1.77
C THR A 405 5.06 16.73 -2.23
N ILE A 406 5.56 17.89 -2.68
CA ILE A 406 4.77 18.96 -3.27
C ILE A 406 4.05 18.46 -4.53
N ALA A 407 4.78 17.79 -5.43
CA ALA A 407 4.25 17.32 -6.69
C ALA A 407 3.12 16.30 -6.50
N LEU A 408 3.30 15.31 -5.62
CA LEU A 408 2.26 14.31 -5.31
C LEU A 408 1.02 14.96 -4.65
N ALA A 409 1.20 15.96 -3.80
CA ALA A 409 0.08 16.68 -3.22
C ALA A 409 -0.70 17.50 -4.27
N LEU A 410 0.02 18.17 -5.19
CA LEU A 410 -0.59 18.84 -6.35
C LEU A 410 -1.29 17.84 -7.29
N MET A 411 -0.76 16.62 -7.44
CA MET A 411 -1.45 15.55 -8.17
C MET A 411 -2.75 15.11 -7.50
N SER A 412 -2.79 15.03 -6.16
CA SER A 412 -4.03 14.78 -5.42
C SER A 412 -5.08 15.85 -5.76
N LEU A 413 -4.68 17.13 -5.76
CA LEU A 413 -5.53 18.25 -6.16
C LEU A 413 -6.00 18.16 -7.62
N GLY A 414 -5.06 17.95 -8.56
CA GLY A 414 -5.37 17.82 -9.98
C GLY A 414 -6.31 16.65 -10.27
N THR A 415 -6.08 15.51 -9.62
CA THR A 415 -6.93 14.32 -9.74
C THR A 415 -8.33 14.58 -9.18
N ALA A 416 -8.44 15.24 -8.03
CA ALA A 416 -9.70 15.66 -7.46
C ALA A 416 -10.47 16.62 -8.40
N TRP A 417 -9.78 17.57 -9.04
CA TRP A 417 -10.39 18.47 -10.02
C TRP A 417 -10.87 17.74 -11.28
N ILE A 418 -10.06 16.83 -11.84
CA ILE A 418 -10.45 16.00 -13.00
C ILE A 418 -11.67 15.13 -12.66
N SER A 419 -11.78 14.64 -11.42
CA SER A 419 -12.95 13.86 -10.97
C SER A 419 -14.27 14.66 -11.02
N LEU A 420 -14.22 15.99 -11.05
CA LEU A 420 -15.41 16.82 -11.28
C LEU A 420 -15.85 16.75 -12.74
N GLN A 421 -14.90 16.82 -13.66
CA GLN A 421 -15.14 16.84 -15.11
C GLN A 421 -15.46 15.44 -15.67
N ARG A 422 -14.87 14.39 -15.09
CA ARG A 422 -15.04 13.00 -15.50
C ARG A 422 -15.54 12.17 -14.31
N PRO A 423 -16.79 11.67 -14.33
CA PRO A 423 -17.41 10.96 -13.21
C PRO A 423 -16.89 9.51 -13.05
N ILE A 424 -15.57 9.31 -13.04
CA ILE A 424 -14.95 7.99 -12.86
C ILE A 424 -14.73 7.78 -11.34
N PRO A 425 -15.40 6.80 -10.69
CA PRO A 425 -15.30 6.62 -9.23
C PRO A 425 -13.86 6.43 -8.72
N PHE A 426 -13.02 5.78 -9.52
CA PHE A 426 -11.62 5.49 -9.19
C PHE A 426 -10.77 6.77 -9.02
N LEU A 427 -11.05 7.86 -9.73
CA LEU A 427 -10.26 9.11 -9.62
C LEU A 427 -10.31 9.68 -8.20
N ARG A 428 -11.42 9.50 -7.48
CA ARG A 428 -11.54 9.94 -6.09
C ARG A 428 -10.58 9.15 -5.19
N TRP A 429 -10.57 7.83 -5.33
CA TRP A 429 -9.64 6.94 -4.62
C TRP A 429 -8.19 7.26 -4.96
N LEU A 430 -7.90 7.57 -6.21
CA LEU A 430 -6.55 7.94 -6.63
C LEU A 430 -6.06 9.25 -5.99
N ALA A 431 -6.92 10.26 -5.86
CA ALA A 431 -6.58 11.47 -5.10
C ALA A 431 -6.26 11.15 -3.63
N ALA A 432 -7.00 10.22 -3.02
CA ALA A 432 -6.74 9.73 -1.66
C ALA A 432 -5.46 8.90 -1.55
N ILE A 433 -5.12 8.09 -2.55
CA ILE A 433 -3.86 7.35 -2.62
C ILE A 433 -2.68 8.31 -2.65
N PHE A 434 -2.72 9.37 -3.45
CA PHE A 434 -1.67 10.40 -3.45
C PHE A 434 -1.54 11.08 -2.09
N ALA A 435 -2.66 11.43 -1.45
CA ALA A 435 -2.62 11.98 -0.09
C ALA A 435 -1.98 11.00 0.90
N GLY A 436 -2.34 9.71 0.84
CA GLY A 436 -1.75 8.65 1.67
C GLY A 436 -0.25 8.45 1.43
N LEU A 437 0.21 8.48 0.18
CA LEU A 437 1.64 8.40 -0.16
C LEU A 437 2.43 9.56 0.42
N VAL A 438 1.89 10.78 0.32
CA VAL A 438 2.51 11.99 0.88
C VAL A 438 2.56 11.90 2.41
N THR A 439 1.49 11.44 3.07
CA THR A 439 1.47 11.18 4.51
C THR A 439 2.51 10.13 4.93
N ALA A 440 2.58 9.01 4.21
CA ALA A 440 3.55 7.94 4.50
C ALA A 440 4.99 8.41 4.34
N ARG A 441 5.26 9.24 3.33
CA ARG A 441 6.59 9.81 3.09
C ARG A 441 7.07 10.68 4.25
N ILE A 442 6.18 11.52 4.80
CA ILE A 442 6.51 12.38 5.93
C ILE A 442 6.69 11.58 7.23
N ALA A 443 5.95 10.49 7.40
CA ALA A 443 6.16 9.60 8.54
C ALA A 443 7.58 8.99 8.54
N TYR A 444 8.18 8.82 7.36
CA TYR A 444 9.56 8.35 7.21
C TYR A 444 10.60 9.46 7.41
N ASP A 445 10.43 10.62 6.75
CA ASP A 445 11.30 11.79 6.94
C ASP A 445 10.49 13.08 7.19
N PRO A 446 10.27 13.44 8.48
CA PRO A 446 9.54 14.64 8.85
C PRO A 446 10.26 15.96 8.49
N ARG A 447 11.55 15.95 8.16
CA ARG A 447 12.24 17.20 7.78
C ARG A 447 11.95 17.58 6.34
N ILE A 448 11.45 16.65 5.52
CA ILE A 448 11.13 16.76 4.09
C ILE A 448 12.36 17.04 3.19
N VAL A 449 13.34 17.81 3.67
CA VAL A 449 14.54 18.26 2.95
C VAL A 449 15.83 18.05 3.77
N GLY A 450 15.76 17.24 4.83
CA GLY A 450 16.90 16.96 5.71
C GLY A 450 17.43 18.24 6.38
N ASP A 451 18.72 18.52 6.21
CA ASP A 451 19.41 19.65 6.87
C ASP A 451 19.25 20.99 6.13
N ALA A 452 18.60 21.00 4.96
CA ALA A 452 18.48 22.19 4.11
C ALA A 452 17.25 23.07 4.43
N VAL A 453 16.70 23.00 5.64
CA VAL A 453 15.46 23.70 6.02
C VAL A 453 15.58 25.22 5.82
N GLY A 454 16.75 25.79 6.09
CA GLY A 454 17.01 27.24 6.08
C GLY A 454 16.79 27.87 7.46
N THR A 455 17.29 29.10 7.67
CA THR A 455 17.23 29.80 8.97
C THR A 455 16.19 30.91 9.02
N THR A 456 15.58 31.28 7.89
CA THR A 456 14.54 32.30 7.81
C THR A 456 13.24 31.80 8.46
N PRO A 457 12.68 32.50 9.46
CA PRO A 457 11.40 32.10 10.06
C PRO A 457 10.28 32.14 9.03
N ILE A 458 9.38 31.14 9.04
CA ILE A 458 8.19 31.01 8.18
C ILE A 458 8.50 30.81 6.70
N PHE A 459 9.38 31.61 6.09
CA PHE A 459 9.76 31.48 4.68
C PHE A 459 10.94 30.52 4.54
N ASN A 460 10.72 29.26 4.92
CA ASN A 460 11.70 28.19 4.85
C ASN A 460 11.10 26.96 4.13
N TRP A 461 11.87 25.88 4.02
CA TRP A 461 11.44 24.67 3.32
C TRP A 461 10.25 23.93 3.97
N LEU A 462 9.96 24.17 5.24
CA LEU A 462 8.80 23.60 5.93
C LEU A 462 7.50 24.19 5.40
N LEU A 463 7.45 25.51 5.14
CA LEU A 463 6.29 26.14 4.50
C LEU A 463 6.00 25.53 3.13
N TRP A 464 7.02 25.28 2.31
CA TRP A 464 6.84 24.66 1.01
C TRP A 464 6.46 23.18 1.14
N GLY A 465 7.17 22.44 2.00
CA GLY A 465 7.01 21.00 2.18
C GLY A 465 5.72 20.59 2.88
N TYR A 466 5.20 21.41 3.79
CA TYR A 466 3.95 21.14 4.52
C TYR A 466 2.80 22.03 4.08
N GLY A 467 3.04 23.32 3.84
CA GLY A 467 1.99 24.28 3.51
C GLY A 467 1.41 24.12 2.11
N LEU A 468 2.25 23.84 1.11
CA LEU A 468 1.74 23.59 -0.24
C LEU A 468 0.95 22.27 -0.32
N PRO A 469 1.37 21.17 0.34
CA PRO A 469 0.50 20.00 0.48
C PRO A 469 -0.78 20.26 1.30
N ALA A 470 -0.71 20.98 2.42
CA ALA A 470 -1.89 21.31 3.22
C ALA A 470 -2.95 22.04 2.38
N THR A 471 -2.55 23.09 1.66
CA THR A 471 -3.44 23.85 0.77
C THR A 471 -3.95 23.01 -0.38
N SER A 472 -3.12 22.14 -0.96
CA SER A 472 -3.52 21.20 -2.02
C SER A 472 -4.59 20.23 -1.54
N PHE A 473 -4.44 19.64 -0.34
CA PHE A 473 -5.43 18.72 0.22
C PHE A 473 -6.72 19.44 0.63
N TRP A 474 -6.63 20.65 1.19
CA TRP A 474 -7.83 21.46 1.44
C TRP A 474 -8.59 21.75 0.13
N ALA A 475 -7.90 22.19 -0.92
CA ALA A 475 -8.53 22.43 -2.22
C ALA A 475 -9.09 21.14 -2.85
N ALA A 476 -8.37 20.02 -2.73
CA ALA A 476 -8.82 18.70 -3.19
C ALA A 476 -10.10 18.25 -2.47
N SER A 477 -10.17 18.46 -1.16
CA SER A 477 -11.35 18.13 -0.36
C SER A 477 -12.58 18.94 -0.79
N ILE A 478 -12.41 20.23 -1.13
CA ILE A 478 -13.49 21.08 -1.65
C ILE A 478 -14.04 20.52 -2.96
N PHE A 479 -13.17 20.05 -3.87
CA PHE A 479 -13.61 19.44 -5.12
C PHE A 479 -14.30 18.09 -4.89
N LEU A 480 -13.72 17.19 -4.09
CA LEU A 480 -14.29 15.87 -3.84
C LEU A 480 -15.65 15.96 -3.13
N ARG A 481 -15.82 16.93 -2.22
CA ARG A 481 -17.07 17.14 -1.46
C ARG A 481 -18.26 17.51 -2.34
N ARG A 482 -18.05 18.11 -3.52
CA ARG A 482 -19.16 18.49 -4.43
C ARG A 482 -19.97 17.31 -4.94
N ARG A 483 -19.43 16.08 -4.88
CA ARG A 483 -20.11 14.87 -5.35
C ARG A 483 -20.65 14.00 -4.22
N ALA A 484 -19.80 13.67 -3.24
CA ALA A 484 -20.16 12.74 -2.17
C ALA A 484 -19.23 12.90 -0.95
N ASP A 485 -19.75 12.55 0.24
CA ASP A 485 -18.98 12.33 1.46
C ASP A 485 -18.70 10.83 1.63
N ASP A 486 -17.56 10.39 1.11
CA ASP A 486 -17.13 8.98 1.07
C ASP A 486 -15.71 8.81 1.64
N ALA A 487 -15.21 7.57 1.68
CA ALA A 487 -13.90 7.26 2.22
C ALA A 487 -12.74 8.06 1.57
N PRO A 488 -12.67 8.21 0.23
CA PRO A 488 -11.65 9.04 -0.40
C PRO A 488 -11.63 10.50 0.07
N LEU A 489 -12.80 11.15 0.15
CA LEU A 489 -12.88 12.52 0.68
C LEU A 489 -12.31 12.57 2.10
N ARG A 490 -12.72 11.63 2.96
CA ARG A 490 -12.32 11.60 4.37
C ARG A 490 -10.82 11.41 4.55
N MET A 491 -10.18 10.59 3.71
CA MET A 491 -8.73 10.41 3.72
C MET A 491 -8.00 11.71 3.35
N VAL A 492 -8.47 12.41 2.31
CA VAL A 492 -7.89 13.69 1.88
C VAL A 492 -8.10 14.78 2.94
N GLU A 493 -9.26 14.85 3.58
CA GLU A 493 -9.52 15.78 4.69
C GLU A 493 -8.63 15.50 5.90
N THR A 494 -8.39 14.22 6.20
CA THR A 494 -7.49 13.83 7.29
C THR A 494 -6.07 14.29 7.00
N ALA A 495 -5.60 14.09 5.76
CA ALA A 495 -4.31 14.62 5.31
C ALA A 495 -4.25 16.15 5.38
N ALA A 496 -5.30 16.86 4.99
CA ALA A 496 -5.36 18.32 5.07
C ALA A 496 -5.20 18.85 6.50
N ILE A 497 -5.93 18.27 7.46
CA ILE A 497 -5.84 18.66 8.88
C ILE A 497 -4.46 18.29 9.44
N LEU A 498 -3.97 17.08 9.15
CA LEU A 498 -2.67 16.60 9.61
C LEU A 498 -1.54 17.52 9.12
N PHE A 499 -1.49 17.84 7.83
CA PHE A 499 -0.46 18.71 7.28
C PHE A 499 -0.56 20.15 7.77
N THR A 500 -1.77 20.65 8.04
CA THR A 500 -1.96 21.95 8.67
C THR A 500 -1.37 21.97 10.09
N ALA A 501 -1.62 20.92 10.87
CA ALA A 501 -1.08 20.79 12.23
C ALA A 501 0.44 20.59 12.23
N LEU A 502 0.97 19.72 11.36
CA LEU A 502 2.41 19.49 11.23
C LEU A 502 3.15 20.74 10.76
N LEU A 503 2.61 21.49 9.80
CA LEU A 503 3.18 22.79 9.40
C LEU A 503 3.34 23.70 10.63
N ALA A 504 2.27 23.88 11.39
CA ALA A 504 2.29 24.73 12.57
C ALA A 504 3.33 24.25 13.60
N PHE A 505 3.37 22.96 13.91
CA PHE A 505 4.29 22.42 14.91
C PHE A 505 5.75 22.54 14.47
N MET A 506 6.04 22.25 13.21
CA MET A 506 7.39 22.33 12.67
C MET A 506 7.88 23.77 12.56
N GLU A 507 7.03 24.72 12.14
CA GLU A 507 7.36 26.15 12.12
C GLU A 507 7.56 26.72 13.53
N ILE A 508 6.74 26.30 14.51
CA ILE A 508 6.92 26.69 15.91
C ILE A 508 8.25 26.17 16.45
N ARG A 509 8.59 24.91 16.16
CA ARG A 509 9.88 24.33 16.55
C ARG A 509 11.03 25.10 15.91
N HIS A 510 10.95 25.37 14.60
CA HIS A 510 11.93 26.17 13.87
C HIS A 510 12.15 27.55 14.46
N PHE A 511 11.06 28.24 14.77
CA PHE A 511 11.11 29.54 15.40
C PHE A 511 11.70 29.48 16.82
N ALA A 512 11.27 28.51 17.63
CA ALA A 512 11.68 28.40 19.04
C ALA A 512 13.16 27.98 19.22
N THR A 513 13.71 27.20 18.28
CA THR A 513 15.09 26.72 18.34
C THR A 513 16.06 27.50 17.44
N GLY A 514 15.59 28.56 16.77
CA GLY A 514 16.42 29.35 15.84
C GLY A 514 16.88 28.54 14.61
N GLY A 515 16.12 27.50 14.23
CA GLY A 515 16.40 26.64 13.09
C GLY A 515 17.07 25.30 13.41
N ASP A 516 17.55 25.07 14.63
CA ASP A 516 18.09 23.76 15.03
C ASP A 516 16.98 22.78 15.40
N MET A 517 16.69 21.84 14.51
CA MET A 517 15.57 20.90 14.69
C MET A 517 15.84 19.81 15.75
N ILE A 518 17.09 19.65 16.20
CA ILE A 518 17.52 18.58 17.12
C ILE A 518 17.53 19.05 18.58
N SER A 519 17.53 20.37 18.81
CA SER A 519 17.48 20.96 20.14
C SER A 519 16.31 20.44 21.01
N PRO A 520 16.52 20.35 22.34
CA PRO A 520 15.44 19.97 23.26
C PRO A 520 14.31 21.01 23.22
N PRO A 521 13.06 20.59 23.44
CA PRO A 521 11.92 21.51 23.42
C PRO A 521 12.05 22.54 24.56
N SER A 522 11.54 23.74 24.31
CA SER A 522 11.57 24.84 25.27
C SER A 522 10.17 25.24 25.73
N LEU A 523 10.08 25.99 26.83
CA LEU A 523 8.82 26.61 27.29
C LEU A 523 8.13 27.41 26.17
N LEU A 524 8.88 28.15 25.35
CA LEU A 524 8.34 28.91 24.22
C LEU A 524 7.68 27.99 23.18
N GLU A 525 8.35 26.88 22.84
CA GLU A 525 7.82 25.87 21.89
C GLU A 525 6.49 25.30 22.38
N PHE A 526 6.43 24.81 23.62
CA PHE A 526 5.18 24.26 24.18
C PHE A 526 4.07 25.31 24.30
N ALA A 527 4.41 26.54 24.71
CA ALA A 527 3.43 27.62 24.85
C ALA A 527 2.76 27.95 23.51
N LEU A 528 3.55 28.08 22.44
CA LEU A 528 3.05 28.31 21.09
C LEU A 528 2.27 27.10 20.56
N GLN A 529 2.76 25.87 20.77
CA GLN A 529 2.09 24.64 20.34
C GLN A 529 0.70 24.51 20.97
N VAL A 530 0.56 24.77 22.28
CA VAL A 530 -0.75 24.78 22.96
C VAL A 530 -1.67 25.83 22.37
N CYS A 531 -1.19 27.07 22.22
CA CYS A 531 -2.00 28.16 21.69
C CYS A 531 -2.52 27.86 20.28
N VAL A 532 -1.63 27.42 19.38
CA VAL A 532 -1.99 27.12 17.99
C VAL A 532 -2.88 25.88 17.90
N THR A 533 -2.63 24.85 18.70
CA THR A 533 -3.49 23.65 18.73
C THR A 533 -4.91 23.97 19.20
N LEU A 534 -5.05 24.78 20.25
CA LEU A 534 -6.36 25.23 20.72
C LEU A 534 -7.04 26.13 19.69
N ALA A 535 -6.31 27.02 19.03
CA ALA A 535 -6.85 27.85 17.94
C ALA A 535 -7.36 27.00 16.76
N MET A 536 -6.59 25.97 16.35
CA MET A 536 -7.01 25.01 15.31
C MET A 536 -8.24 24.21 15.75
N ALA A 537 -8.30 23.78 17.01
CA ALA A 537 -9.47 23.09 17.57
C ALA A 537 -10.72 23.99 17.54
N ILE A 538 -10.61 25.27 17.92
CA ILE A 538 -11.70 26.26 17.82
C ILE A 538 -12.13 26.43 16.35
N GLY A 539 -11.18 26.53 15.43
CA GLY A 539 -11.44 26.63 14.00
C GLY A 539 -12.26 25.46 13.48
N LEU A 540 -11.85 24.22 13.81
CA LEU A 540 -12.58 23.01 13.41
C LEU A 540 -13.94 22.89 14.10
N GLU A 541 -14.07 23.26 15.38
CA GLU A 541 -15.37 23.30 16.08
C GLU A 541 -16.36 24.26 15.43
N ARG A 542 -15.88 25.38 14.86
CA ARG A 542 -16.71 26.32 14.10
C ARG A 542 -17.02 25.85 12.68
N LEU A 543 -16.13 25.07 12.07
CA LEU A 543 -16.30 24.53 10.72
C LEU A 543 -17.21 23.29 10.67
N ARG A 544 -17.16 22.41 11.70
CA ARG A 544 -17.92 21.15 11.73
C ARG A 544 -19.43 21.34 11.48
N PRO A 545 -20.14 22.31 12.09
CA PRO A 545 -21.57 22.50 11.86
C PRO A 545 -21.91 22.86 10.41
N ARG A 546 -20.95 23.41 9.65
CA ARG A 546 -21.12 23.75 8.24
C ARG A 546 -20.75 22.60 7.31
N SER A 547 -19.72 21.81 7.66
CA SER A 547 -19.23 20.74 6.80
C SER A 547 -19.93 19.40 6.99
N HIS A 548 -20.53 19.16 8.17
CA HIS A 548 -21.09 17.87 8.60
C HIS A 548 -20.13 16.67 8.47
N SER A 549 -18.82 16.90 8.27
CA SER A 549 -17.84 15.83 8.10
C SER A 549 -17.45 15.17 9.42
N ILE A 550 -17.43 13.84 9.40
CA ILE A 550 -16.95 13.01 10.51
C ILE A 550 -15.50 13.34 10.84
N VAL A 551 -14.67 13.59 9.82
CA VAL A 551 -13.25 13.91 9.98
C VAL A 551 -13.06 15.24 10.69
N HIS A 552 -13.85 16.27 10.34
CA HIS A 552 -13.79 17.55 11.06
C HIS A 552 -14.25 17.40 12.52
N ASN A 553 -15.26 16.57 12.77
CA ASN A 553 -15.73 16.29 14.13
C ASN A 553 -14.69 15.58 14.99
N VAL A 554 -14.09 14.51 14.46
CA VAL A 554 -13.05 13.72 15.14
C VAL A 554 -11.78 14.55 15.28
N GLY A 555 -11.36 15.25 14.22
CA GLY A 555 -10.19 16.13 14.23
C GLY A 555 -10.27 17.23 15.29
N ALA A 556 -11.44 17.84 15.49
CA ALA A 556 -11.63 18.82 16.56
C ALA A 556 -11.43 18.22 17.97
N VAL A 557 -11.91 16.99 18.21
CA VAL A 557 -11.70 16.28 19.49
C VAL A 557 -10.24 15.91 19.67
N VAL A 558 -9.61 15.35 18.63
CA VAL A 558 -8.21 14.93 18.67
C VAL A 558 -7.29 16.12 18.93
N LEU A 559 -7.47 17.24 18.22
CA LEU A 559 -6.69 18.46 18.47
C LEU A 559 -6.95 19.01 19.89
N THR A 560 -8.19 18.98 20.38
CA THR A 560 -8.48 19.39 21.76
C THR A 560 -7.75 18.50 22.78
N ALA A 561 -7.76 17.18 22.56
CA ALA A 561 -7.06 16.22 23.41
C ALA A 561 -5.53 16.42 23.37
N ILE A 562 -4.95 16.59 22.17
CA ILE A 562 -3.53 16.90 21.99
C ILE A 562 -3.18 18.22 22.70
N GLY A 563 -3.95 19.29 22.48
CA GLY A 563 -3.73 20.57 23.14
C GLY A 563 -3.80 20.46 24.66
N GLY A 564 -4.75 19.67 25.19
CA GLY A 564 -4.86 19.37 26.62
C GLY A 564 -3.67 18.56 27.16
N LEU A 565 -3.21 17.54 26.43
CA LEU A 565 -2.04 16.75 26.81
C LEU A 565 -0.76 17.59 26.83
N ILE A 566 -0.52 18.41 25.80
CA ILE A 566 0.63 19.32 25.76
C ILE A 566 0.54 20.36 26.89
N SER A 567 -0.67 20.85 27.21
CA SER A 567 -0.87 21.76 28.33
C SER A 567 -0.46 21.12 29.67
N VAL A 568 -0.94 19.90 29.96
CA VAL A 568 -0.66 19.23 31.23
C VAL A 568 0.79 18.74 31.30
N PHE A 569 1.24 17.96 30.32
CA PHE A 569 2.56 17.34 30.37
C PHE A 569 3.67 18.30 29.96
N GLY A 570 3.46 19.10 28.91
CA GLY A 570 4.44 20.09 28.45
C GLY A 570 4.62 21.22 29.46
N LEU A 571 3.55 21.99 29.72
CA LEU A 571 3.67 23.24 30.48
C LEU A 571 3.68 23.05 32.00
N LEU A 572 2.80 22.20 32.54
CA LEU A 572 2.71 22.04 34.01
C LEU A 572 3.74 21.10 34.61
N ILE A 573 4.33 20.20 33.80
CA ILE A 573 5.25 19.16 34.27
C ILE A 573 6.66 19.35 33.69
N LEU A 574 6.82 19.25 32.36
CA LEU A 574 8.13 19.18 31.73
C LEU A 574 8.86 20.53 31.71
N GLU A 575 8.18 21.62 31.37
CA GLU A 575 8.77 22.96 31.24
C GLU A 575 8.22 23.94 32.29
N ASN A 576 7.85 23.42 33.47
CA ASN A 576 7.32 24.26 34.55
C ASN A 576 8.42 25.18 35.12
N PRO A 577 8.29 26.52 35.02
CA PRO A 577 9.32 27.46 35.48
C PRO A 577 9.59 27.45 36.99
N LEU A 578 8.68 26.91 37.80
CA LEU A 578 8.91 26.75 39.25
C LEU A 578 9.89 25.62 39.56
N ILE A 579 9.92 24.60 38.71
CA ILE A 579 10.71 23.39 38.91
C ILE A 579 12.05 23.53 38.18
N TRP A 580 12.00 24.02 36.94
CA TRP A 580 13.16 24.13 36.06
C TRP A 580 13.65 25.57 35.96
N ARG A 581 14.96 25.72 35.81
CA ARG A 581 15.60 27.03 35.70
C ARG A 581 15.40 27.60 34.29
N VAL A 582 14.27 28.26 34.08
CA VAL A 582 13.89 28.90 32.81
C VAL A 582 13.77 30.41 33.02
N ASP A 583 14.31 31.19 32.08
CA ASP A 583 14.10 32.64 32.05
C ASP A 583 12.76 32.94 31.37
N VAL A 584 11.81 33.49 32.12
CA VAL A 584 10.48 33.82 31.61
C VAL A 584 10.37 35.23 31.02
N GLY A 585 11.39 36.08 31.18
CA GLY A 585 11.47 37.40 30.55
C GLY A 585 10.83 38.57 31.35
N GLY A 586 10.35 39.57 30.61
CA GLY A 586 10.06 40.94 31.09
C GLY A 586 8.84 41.12 31.99
N ALA A 587 8.70 42.30 32.61
CA ALA A 587 7.76 42.57 33.71
C ALA A 587 6.27 42.31 33.43
N VAL A 588 5.85 42.52 32.18
CA VAL A 588 4.44 42.47 31.75
C VAL A 588 4.27 41.55 30.55
N PHE A 589 5.18 41.65 29.58
CA PHE A 589 5.27 40.74 28.44
C PHE A 589 6.34 39.68 28.73
N ASN A 590 5.88 38.49 29.11
CA ASN A 590 6.70 37.35 29.47
C ASN A 590 6.14 36.06 28.88
N LEU A 591 6.94 34.99 28.97
CA LEU A 591 6.54 33.65 28.55
C LEU A 591 5.39 33.08 29.39
N LEU A 592 5.14 33.62 30.60
CA LEU A 592 4.00 33.18 31.43
C LEU A 592 2.66 33.61 30.82
N LEU A 593 2.61 34.81 30.22
CA LEU A 593 1.43 35.29 29.52
C LEU A 593 1.12 34.41 28.30
N LEU A 594 2.15 34.01 27.55
CA LEU A 594 2.00 33.13 26.39
C LEU A 594 1.73 31.67 26.76
N GLY A 595 2.36 31.16 27.82
CA GLY A 595 2.25 29.76 28.25
C GLY A 595 1.05 29.48 29.16
N TYR A 596 0.55 30.46 29.90
CA TYR A 596 -0.50 30.20 30.90
C TYR A 596 -1.75 31.06 30.69
N ALA A 597 -1.60 32.38 30.53
CA ALA A 597 -2.76 33.27 30.37
C ALA A 597 -3.47 33.05 29.03
N LEU A 598 -2.72 33.03 27.91
CA LEU A 598 -3.32 32.88 26.57
C LEU A 598 -3.98 31.50 26.38
N PRO A 599 -3.38 30.36 26.80
CA PRO A 599 -4.06 29.08 26.82
C PRO A 599 -5.33 29.08 27.67
N ALA A 600 -5.34 29.75 28.84
CA ALA A 600 -6.55 29.87 29.65
C ALA A 600 -7.69 30.55 28.86
N VAL A 601 -7.38 31.66 28.17
CA VAL A 601 -8.35 32.36 27.32
C VAL A 601 -8.83 31.48 26.16
N LEU A 602 -7.91 30.81 25.47
CA LEU A 602 -8.24 29.93 24.34
C LEU A 602 -9.08 28.72 24.77
N MET A 603 -8.77 28.10 25.91
CA MET A 603 -9.59 27.03 26.49
C MET A 603 -10.99 27.56 26.86
N LEU A 604 -11.09 28.77 27.41
CA LEU A 604 -12.38 29.37 27.72
C LEU A 604 -13.20 29.63 26.44
N LEU A 605 -12.58 30.16 25.39
CA LEU A 605 -13.21 30.38 24.08
C LEU A 605 -13.63 29.06 23.42
N LEU A 606 -12.81 28.01 23.53
CA LEU A 606 -13.14 26.67 23.05
C LEU A 606 -14.31 26.07 23.83
N SER A 607 -14.31 26.19 25.17
CA SER A 607 -15.43 25.75 26.01
C SER A 607 -16.72 26.45 25.62
N TYR A 608 -16.68 27.76 25.39
CA TYR A 608 -17.83 28.53 24.89
C TYR A 608 -18.29 28.06 23.51
N ALA A 609 -17.34 27.83 22.60
CA ALA A 609 -17.63 27.36 21.25
C ALA A 609 -18.32 26.00 21.21
N VAL A 610 -18.16 25.13 22.22
CA VAL A 610 -18.77 23.80 22.25
C VAL A 610 -20.04 23.69 23.11
N VAL A 611 -20.42 24.75 23.83
CA VAL A 611 -21.64 24.76 24.65
C VAL A 611 -22.88 24.53 23.77
N GLY A 612 -23.75 23.60 24.19
CA GLY A 612 -24.98 23.28 23.47
C GLY A 612 -24.79 22.37 22.26
N MET A 613 -23.56 22.22 21.76
CA MET A 613 -23.23 21.33 20.65
C MET A 613 -22.62 20.00 21.10
N ARG A 614 -21.80 20.01 22.15
CA ARG A 614 -21.20 18.81 22.75
C ARG A 614 -21.73 18.55 24.16
N GLY A 615 -21.43 17.35 24.68
CA GLY A 615 -21.82 16.95 26.03
C GLY A 615 -21.32 17.92 27.10
N ARG A 616 -22.12 18.10 28.16
CA ARG A 616 -21.81 19.04 29.26
C ARG A 616 -20.46 18.74 29.92
N ALA A 617 -20.11 17.46 30.06
CA ALA A 617 -18.82 17.04 30.60
C ALA A 617 -17.64 17.59 29.77
N TYR A 618 -17.68 17.45 28.45
CA TYR A 618 -16.63 17.94 27.55
C TYR A 618 -16.42 19.46 27.64
N ALA A 619 -17.50 20.24 27.65
CA ALA A 619 -17.38 21.69 27.79
C ALA A 619 -16.85 22.10 29.17
N ASN A 620 -17.28 21.39 30.22
CA ASN A 620 -16.89 21.68 31.60
C ASN A 620 -15.44 21.27 31.89
N THR A 621 -14.92 20.19 31.30
CA THR A 621 -13.50 19.82 31.48
C THR A 621 -12.58 20.87 30.88
N ILE A 622 -12.89 21.38 29.68
CA ILE A 622 -12.12 22.46 29.04
C ILE A 622 -12.22 23.76 29.88
N ALA A 623 -13.40 24.09 30.41
CA ALA A 623 -13.56 25.24 31.31
C ALA A 623 -12.76 25.08 32.62
N GLY A 624 -12.71 23.86 33.17
CA GLY A 624 -11.87 23.54 34.32
C GLY A 624 -10.39 23.71 34.02
N GLY A 625 -9.94 23.27 32.84
CA GLY A 625 -8.58 23.52 32.34
C GLY A 625 -8.27 25.01 32.23
N ALA A 626 -9.20 25.81 31.68
CA ALA A 626 -9.07 27.26 31.60
C ALA A 626 -8.89 27.91 32.99
N LEU A 627 -9.70 27.49 33.97
CA LEU A 627 -9.61 27.98 35.35
C LEU A 627 -8.27 27.63 35.99
N MET A 628 -7.82 26.39 35.83
CA MET A 628 -6.53 25.91 36.34
C MET A 628 -5.37 26.71 35.76
N PHE A 629 -5.36 26.92 34.44
CA PHE A 629 -4.31 27.70 33.76
C PHE A 629 -4.34 29.19 34.14
N ALA A 630 -5.51 29.78 34.34
CA ALA A 630 -5.63 31.15 34.83
C ALA A 630 -5.09 31.29 36.26
N LEU A 631 -5.38 30.32 37.14
CA LEU A 631 -4.86 30.32 38.51
C LEU A 631 -3.35 30.06 38.53
N ALA A 632 -2.85 29.16 37.67
CA ALA A 632 -1.42 28.91 37.49
C ALA A 632 -0.71 30.19 37.02
N TYR A 633 -1.26 30.92 36.05
CA TYR A 633 -0.72 32.20 35.59
C TYR A 633 -0.61 33.21 36.74
N VAL A 634 -1.69 33.44 37.50
CA VAL A 634 -1.67 34.37 38.65
C VAL A 634 -0.59 33.97 39.66
N THR A 635 -0.46 32.68 39.94
CA THR A 635 0.56 32.15 40.86
C THR A 635 1.97 32.38 40.33
N LEU A 636 2.23 32.05 39.06
CA LEU A 636 3.56 32.20 38.46
C LEU A 636 3.95 33.69 38.32
N GLU A 637 3.00 34.58 38.03
CA GLU A 637 3.28 36.01 37.92
C GLU A 637 3.60 36.63 39.28
N ILE A 638 2.92 36.20 40.36
CA ILE A 638 3.28 36.62 41.72
C ILE A 638 4.69 36.14 42.05
N ARG A 639 5.03 34.87 41.76
CA ARG A 639 6.40 34.38 41.96
C ARG A 639 7.41 35.23 41.20
N ARG A 640 7.09 35.58 39.96
CA ARG A 640 7.93 36.40 39.08
C ARG A 640 8.15 37.80 39.64
N PHE A 641 7.11 38.40 40.21
CA PHE A 641 7.19 39.72 40.82
C PHE A 641 8.20 39.76 41.98
N TYR A 642 8.30 38.69 42.77
CA TYR A 642 9.23 38.61 43.92
C TYR A 642 10.64 38.14 43.56
N HIS A 643 10.78 37.20 42.61
CA HIS A 643 12.06 36.53 42.32
C HIS A 643 12.70 36.96 41.00
N GLY A 644 12.01 37.77 40.20
CA GLY A 644 12.47 38.20 38.88
C GLY A 644 12.23 37.15 37.79
N PRO A 645 13.00 37.20 36.68
CA PRO A 645 12.76 36.34 35.51
C PRO A 645 13.05 34.85 35.71
N ILE A 646 13.75 34.44 36.77
CA ILE A 646 14.04 33.04 37.08
C ILE A 646 13.29 32.65 38.36
N LEU A 647 12.28 31.80 38.22
CA LEU A 647 11.31 31.51 39.30
C LEU A 647 11.77 30.41 40.27
N SER A 648 12.65 29.52 39.81
CA SER A 648 13.11 28.33 40.54
C SER A 648 14.10 28.62 41.67
N THR A 649 14.53 29.88 41.83
CA THR A 649 15.51 30.31 42.84
C THR A 649 14.84 31.13 43.93
N GLY A 650 15.46 31.18 45.12
CA GLY A 650 15.02 32.01 46.24
C GLY A 650 13.98 31.33 47.15
N GLU A 651 14.02 31.64 48.44
CA GLU A 651 13.04 31.13 49.41
C GLU A 651 11.72 31.90 49.32
N THR A 652 10.59 31.20 49.50
CA THR A 652 9.27 31.83 49.54
C THR A 652 9.11 32.63 50.82
N THR A 653 9.05 33.96 50.70
CA THR A 653 8.94 34.85 51.87
C THR A 653 7.51 34.91 52.40
N GLY A 654 7.33 35.34 53.65
CA GLY A 654 5.99 35.54 54.22
C GLY A 654 5.13 36.53 53.41
N ALA A 655 5.72 37.63 52.95
CA ALA A 655 5.03 38.63 52.12
C ALA A 655 4.55 38.05 50.79
N GLU A 656 5.38 37.22 50.15
CA GLU A 656 5.02 36.49 48.93
C GLU A 656 3.87 35.50 49.21
N GLN A 657 3.95 34.76 50.33
CA GLN A 657 2.94 33.78 50.72
C GLN A 657 1.55 34.41 50.89
N TYR A 658 1.46 35.58 51.52
CA TYR A 658 0.20 36.32 51.66
C TYR A 658 -0.29 36.89 50.33
N THR A 659 0.63 37.30 49.45
CA THR A 659 0.28 37.83 48.13
C THR A 659 -0.39 36.76 47.25
N TYR A 660 0.00 35.49 47.35
CA TYR A 660 -0.74 34.40 46.70
C TYR A 660 -2.21 34.35 47.11
N SER A 661 -2.51 34.44 48.42
CA SER A 661 -3.89 34.40 48.92
C SER A 661 -4.70 35.62 48.47
N ILE A 662 -4.10 36.81 48.54
CA ILE A 662 -4.74 38.04 48.08
C ILE A 662 -5.01 37.96 46.57
N GLY A 663 -4.04 37.49 45.78
CA GLY A 663 -4.17 37.32 44.33
C GLY A 663 -5.25 36.32 43.94
N TRP A 664 -5.30 35.16 44.60
CA TRP A 664 -6.34 34.14 44.35
C TRP A 664 -7.73 34.64 44.75
N LEU A 665 -7.85 35.36 45.88
CA LEU A 665 -9.11 35.96 46.32
C LEU A 665 -9.59 37.02 45.33
N ALA A 666 -8.70 37.93 44.92
CA ALA A 666 -9.00 38.97 43.94
C ALA A 666 -9.44 38.36 42.61
N PHE A 667 -8.73 37.34 42.12
CA PHE A 667 -9.10 36.58 40.93
C PHE A 667 -10.50 35.95 41.06
N GLY A 668 -10.79 35.29 42.20
CA GLY A 668 -12.10 34.71 42.48
C GLY A 668 -13.23 35.75 42.50
N VAL A 669 -13.01 36.92 43.12
CA VAL A 669 -13.99 38.03 43.16
C VAL A 669 -14.23 38.62 41.77
N VAL A 670 -13.18 38.83 40.97
CA VAL A 670 -13.31 39.30 39.59
C VAL A 670 -14.10 38.28 38.76
N LEU A 671 -13.78 36.99 38.90
CA LEU A 671 -14.50 35.91 38.20
C LEU A 671 -15.98 35.85 38.60
N LEU A 672 -16.30 36.08 39.88
CA LEU A 672 -17.69 36.19 40.36
C LEU A 672 -18.39 37.40 39.73
N GLY A 673 -17.73 38.55 39.68
CA GLY A 673 -18.24 39.76 39.02
C GLY A 673 -18.56 39.51 37.54
N VAL A 674 -17.64 38.89 36.80
CA VAL A 674 -17.87 38.48 35.40
C VAL A 674 -19.03 37.48 35.30
N GLY A 675 -19.10 36.50 36.20
CA GLY A 675 -20.19 35.51 36.23
C GLY A 675 -21.57 36.13 36.50
N VAL A 676 -21.63 37.25 37.23
CA VAL A 676 -22.85 38.03 37.45
C VAL A 676 -23.18 38.87 36.21
N LEU A 677 -22.20 39.60 35.65
CA LEU A 677 -22.39 40.47 34.49
C LEU A 677 -22.85 39.69 33.24
N VAL A 678 -22.30 38.50 33.02
CA VAL A 678 -22.61 37.65 31.85
C VAL A 678 -23.71 36.61 32.17
N ASN A 679 -24.28 36.66 33.38
CA ASN A 679 -25.30 35.72 33.87
C ASN A 679 -24.93 34.23 33.69
N SER A 680 -23.66 33.89 33.89
CA SER A 680 -23.12 32.53 33.70
C SER A 680 -23.05 31.76 35.02
N GLU A 681 -23.87 30.71 35.16
CA GLU A 681 -23.86 29.84 36.34
C GLU A 681 -22.51 29.13 36.53
N ARG A 682 -21.89 28.69 35.43
CA ARG A 682 -20.58 28.01 35.45
C ARG A 682 -19.48 28.92 36.00
N ALA A 683 -19.46 30.19 35.58
CA ALA A 683 -18.48 31.16 36.08
C ALA A 683 -18.68 31.46 37.57
N ARG A 684 -19.93 31.52 38.04
CA ARG A 684 -20.24 31.67 39.48
C ARG A 684 -19.74 30.45 40.27
N LEU A 685 -20.02 29.23 39.82
CA LEU A 685 -19.51 28.01 40.49
C LEU A 685 -17.98 27.93 40.49
N ALA A 686 -17.33 28.28 39.39
CA ALA A 686 -15.86 28.37 39.31
C ALA A 686 -15.29 29.39 40.31
N SER A 687 -15.92 30.57 40.42
CA SER A 687 -15.54 31.57 41.43
C SER A 687 -15.72 31.06 42.86
N ALA A 688 -16.79 30.32 43.14
CA ALA A 688 -17.04 29.70 44.44
C ALA A 688 -15.88 28.75 44.82
N ALA A 689 -15.47 27.92 43.87
CA ALA A 689 -14.39 26.95 44.08
C ALA A 689 -13.05 27.63 44.36
N VAL A 690 -12.70 28.69 43.61
CA VAL A 690 -11.46 29.45 43.84
C VAL A 690 -11.48 30.16 45.19
N ILE A 691 -12.60 30.81 45.54
CA ILE A 691 -12.75 31.50 46.83
C ILE A 691 -12.63 30.49 47.97
N ALA A 692 -13.32 29.35 47.89
CA ALA A 692 -13.24 28.29 48.88
C ALA A 692 -11.82 27.74 49.03
N LEU A 693 -11.12 27.49 47.91
CA LEU A 693 -9.72 27.07 47.91
C LEU A 693 -8.81 28.11 48.57
N THR A 694 -9.05 29.39 48.31
CA THR A 694 -8.29 30.50 48.88
C THR A 694 -8.50 30.61 50.39
N ILE A 695 -9.74 30.48 50.87
CA ILE A 695 -10.07 30.46 52.30
C ILE A 695 -9.38 29.28 52.99
N LEU A 696 -9.46 28.10 52.38
CA LEU A 696 -8.82 26.89 52.91
C LEU A 696 -7.31 27.07 53.01
N LYS A 697 -6.67 27.59 51.95
CA LYS A 697 -5.23 27.89 51.93
C LYS A 697 -4.84 28.91 52.99
N ALA A 698 -5.62 29.99 53.14
CA ALA A 698 -5.38 31.01 54.14
C ALA A 698 -5.47 30.44 55.57
N PHE A 699 -6.44 29.56 55.84
CA PHE A 699 -6.59 28.94 57.15
C PHE A 699 -5.50 27.90 57.45
N VAL A 700 -5.16 27.04 56.49
CA VAL A 700 -4.23 25.92 56.72
C VAL A 700 -2.78 26.39 56.68
N ILE A 701 -2.42 27.22 55.69
CA ILE A 701 -1.02 27.57 55.42
C ILE A 701 -0.69 28.93 56.03
N ASP A 702 -1.44 29.99 55.71
CA ASP A 702 -1.08 31.35 56.15
C ASP A 702 -1.24 31.53 57.66
N MET A 703 -2.10 30.73 58.29
CA MET A 703 -2.28 30.79 59.74
C MET A 703 -1.17 30.08 60.53
N SER A 704 -0.50 29.11 59.91
CA SER A 704 0.62 28.40 60.53
C SER A 704 1.87 29.27 60.68
N THR A 705 1.98 30.34 59.90
CA THR A 705 3.14 31.24 59.88
C THR A 705 2.97 32.49 60.77
N LEU A 706 1.80 32.68 61.39
CA LEU A 706 1.46 33.86 62.20
C LEU A 706 1.50 33.58 63.72
N THR A 707 2.19 34.42 64.48
CA THR A 707 2.22 34.39 65.96
C THR A 707 1.58 35.64 66.57
N GLY A 708 0.98 35.50 67.77
CA GLY A 708 0.45 36.61 68.56
C GLY A 708 -0.73 37.37 67.92
N VAL A 709 -0.64 38.70 67.90
CA VAL A 709 -1.73 39.64 67.51
C VAL A 709 -2.11 39.52 66.03
N TYR A 710 -1.15 39.27 65.14
CA TYR A 710 -1.43 39.12 63.71
C TYR A 710 -2.34 37.93 63.40
N ARG A 711 -2.25 36.85 64.20
CA ARG A 711 -3.15 35.70 64.08
C ARG A 711 -4.60 36.08 64.42
N ALA A 712 -4.81 36.89 65.45
CA ALA A 712 -6.14 37.36 65.84
C ALA A 712 -6.73 38.36 64.81
N LEU A 713 -5.91 39.29 64.30
CA LEU A 713 -6.31 40.22 63.25
C LEU A 713 -6.66 39.51 61.93
N SER A 714 -5.90 38.48 61.54
CA SER A 714 -6.22 37.66 60.36
C SER A 714 -7.55 36.92 60.50
N PHE A 715 -7.88 36.40 61.68
CA PHE A 715 -9.21 35.80 61.93
C PHE A 715 -10.35 36.81 61.80
N MET A 716 -10.17 38.03 62.32
CA MET A 716 -11.16 39.09 62.17
C MET A 716 -11.33 39.51 60.71
N CYS A 717 -10.24 39.71 59.97
CA CYS A 717 -10.27 40.08 58.56
C CYS A 717 -10.91 38.98 57.70
N LEU A 718 -10.52 37.71 57.90
CA LEU A 718 -11.14 36.57 57.22
C LEU A 718 -12.63 36.46 57.54
N GLY A 719 -13.02 36.66 58.80
CA GLY A 719 -14.43 36.67 59.22
C GLY A 719 -15.24 37.75 58.48
N VAL A 720 -14.72 38.97 58.36
CA VAL A 720 -15.37 40.05 57.60
C VAL A 720 -15.48 39.70 56.11
N VAL A 721 -14.43 39.14 55.51
CA VAL A 721 -14.44 38.71 54.10
C VAL A 721 -15.47 37.60 53.87
N LEU A 722 -15.55 36.60 54.75
CA LEU A 722 -16.55 35.52 54.67
C LEU A 722 -17.97 36.05 54.78
N VAL A 723 -18.22 37.00 55.69
CA VAL A 723 -19.54 37.65 55.83
C VAL A 723 -19.88 38.45 54.58
N ALA A 724 -18.93 39.23 54.03
CA ALA A 724 -19.15 40.01 52.81
C ALA A 724 -19.45 39.12 51.59
N ILE A 725 -18.74 38.00 51.44
CA ILE A 725 -18.95 37.04 50.36
C ILE A 725 -20.26 36.26 50.56
N GLY A 726 -20.55 35.82 51.79
CA GLY A 726 -21.80 35.12 52.13
C GLY A 726 -23.03 36.00 51.88
N TRP A 727 -22.96 37.27 52.26
CA TRP A 727 -23.98 38.28 51.95
C TRP A 727 -24.14 38.48 50.44
N LEU A 728 -23.04 38.58 49.70
CA LEU A 728 -23.06 38.70 48.24
C LEU A 728 -23.71 37.47 47.58
N TYR A 729 -23.38 36.26 48.04
CA TYR A 729 -23.97 35.00 47.56
C TYR A 729 -25.49 34.93 47.81
N GLN A 730 -25.93 35.24 49.02
CA GLN A 730 -27.36 35.23 49.39
C GLN A 730 -28.17 36.25 48.58
N ARG A 731 -27.62 37.44 48.35
CA ARG A 731 -28.29 38.48 47.55
C ARG A 731 -28.48 38.09 46.07
N ILE A 732 -27.64 37.19 45.54
CA ILE A 732 -27.62 36.82 44.12
C ILE A 732 -28.44 35.55 43.83
N LEU A 733 -28.39 34.52 44.69
CA LEU A 733 -29.11 33.25 44.47
C LEU A 733 -30.63 33.35 44.71
N PHE A 734 -31.08 34.21 45.63
CA PHE A 734 -32.48 34.27 46.05
C PHE A 734 -33.38 35.24 45.26
N ARG A 735 -32.90 35.86 44.16
CA ARG A 735 -33.69 36.85 43.41
C ARG A 735 -34.54 36.29 42.27
N ARG A 736 -34.75 34.97 42.17
CA ARG A 736 -35.55 34.37 41.09
C ARG A 736 -36.38 33.15 41.51
N GLN A 737 -37.27 33.34 42.48
CA GLN A 737 -38.49 32.53 42.61
C GLN A 737 -39.67 33.45 42.94
N VAL A 738 -40.22 34.09 41.91
CA VAL A 738 -41.62 34.54 41.94
C VAL A 738 -42.36 33.56 41.05
N ALA A 739 -43.15 32.67 41.66
CA ALA A 739 -43.98 31.71 40.96
C ALA A 739 -45.03 32.44 40.10
N PRO A 740 -45.47 31.88 38.94
CA PRO A 740 -46.60 32.43 38.20
C PRO A 740 -47.88 32.28 39.04
N PRO A 741 -48.83 33.23 38.97
CA PRO A 741 -50.10 33.09 39.67
C PRO A 741 -50.88 31.87 39.14
N PRO A 742 -51.64 31.16 40.00
CA PRO A 742 -52.40 30.00 39.58
C PRO A 742 -53.48 30.40 38.55
N ALA A 743 -53.62 29.61 37.49
CA ALA A 743 -54.69 29.76 36.51
C ALA A 743 -56.06 29.54 37.18
N PRO A 744 -57.08 30.36 36.86
CA PRO A 744 -58.41 30.20 37.42
C PRO A 744 -59.04 28.88 36.94
N GLN A 745 -59.60 28.14 37.90
CA GLN A 745 -60.33 26.90 37.67
C GLN A 745 -61.61 27.19 36.87
N THR A 746 -61.77 26.54 35.72
CA THR A 746 -63.06 26.46 35.03
C THR A 746 -63.93 25.42 35.73
N SER A 747 -64.99 25.86 36.39
CA SER A 747 -66.13 25.05 36.80
C SER A 747 -67.31 25.35 35.88
N GLY A 748 -67.85 24.32 35.19
CA GLY A 748 -69.09 24.40 34.40
C GLY A 748 -68.86 24.27 32.90
#